data_AF-A2F664-F1
#
_entry.id   AF-A2F664-F1
#
_cell.length_a   1.000
_cell.length_b   1.000
_cell.length_c   1.000
_cell.angle_alpha   90.00
_cell.angle_beta   90.00
_cell.angle_gamma   90.00
#
_symmetry.space_group_name_H-M   'P 1'
#
loop_
_entity.id
_entity.type
_entity.pdbx_description
1 polymer ?
#
loop_
_entity_poly.entity_id
_entity_poly.type
_entity_poly.pdbx_seq_one_letter_code
_entity_poly.pdbx_strand_id
1 'polypeptide(L)'
;MGYSHVNGVRSFFSTYTWYTSILFLAIYLVLREPHHFTDPCPSATRPFNSSKNPTYFVHITDVHISHKQGRNNRNFMNALEFSKKSKTNTLINTGDLVDNWKFHGKVVKESSQNLRDQEIYQKLSKDTGPLISLYVDQSGNHDLFDVYSFGSKKMHFLKYSNYYLNLSNITYEKYLVSTVTAEDCIFVIINPQLFPPSRALTDLFVYPNRKNLDTIENAIINACKTNLSVVVLNHFPIDQWFSVKSSLGHSFKDMISIYDISIALDGHTHPSIFHPQHHGTSLEVIGSDTKQHNNLGIVTIDNGNINYAAFKCNNDPKAVVTYPISYDVASRQTVFNNQKIDIRVLAFTEEPVKIYADGHLMEFDRLVKPGVSVYHYENTFPFGMNTIEFTGYFDNRLTFYVGDILPSHYEFLGNLYNLFFSVHPIFILLMISFITITFPIPFELKYERIKRFAHDKLTWIFNGHSTVLQFILNCTIFGPLIVRWRFNRMPLYVRVTMFLVIFLPYVCPVVVQTIDGHLGILTIYGYYNGGHNTPTIWGPIFSLIHMWFEVAPITIFSSMLALSSYWTNWFILDFMFLFLGLTVCFGFTYFKLSEATKIVFWASNPLFVLCPIALLLMLVIWRRIGKRPDFSDIVVDHSTNEDLLTSEVCQINPLVN
;
A
#
# COMPACT_ATOMS: atom_id res chain seq x y z
N MET A 1 -46.97 23.96 25.08
CA MET A 1 -46.65 22.52 25.15
C MET A 1 -45.17 22.39 25.50
N GLY A 2 -44.82 21.72 26.60
CA GLY A 2 -43.43 21.54 27.00
C GLY A 2 -42.70 20.65 26.00
N TYR A 3 -41.62 21.14 25.40
CA TYR A 3 -40.83 20.35 24.48
C TYR A 3 -40.17 19.19 25.22
N SER A 4 -40.68 17.99 24.94
CA SER A 4 -40.12 16.70 25.28
C SER A 4 -38.63 16.63 24.98
N HIS A 5 -37.86 16.06 25.92
CA HIS A 5 -36.45 15.76 25.75
C HIS A 5 -36.17 15.04 24.42
N VAL A 6 -35.09 15.41 23.72
CA VAL A 6 -34.59 14.71 22.53
C VAL A 6 -34.59 13.20 22.79
N ASN A 7 -35.20 12.40 21.92
CA ASN A 7 -35.03 10.95 21.99
C ASN A 7 -33.60 10.62 21.53
N GLY A 8 -32.71 10.49 22.51
CA GLY A 8 -31.30 10.38 22.20
C GLY A 8 -30.91 9.09 21.50
N VAL A 9 -31.72 8.02 21.58
CA VAL A 9 -31.51 6.81 20.77
C VAL A 9 -31.67 7.14 19.28
N ARG A 10 -32.75 7.81 18.90
CA ARG A 10 -32.98 8.21 17.49
C ARG A 10 -31.97 9.23 17.02
N SER A 11 -31.64 10.20 17.88
CA SER A 11 -30.60 11.19 17.58
C SER A 11 -29.25 10.50 17.34
N PHE A 12 -28.88 9.55 18.19
CA PHE A 12 -27.64 8.78 18.05
C PHE A 12 -27.63 8.00 16.73
N PHE A 13 -28.61 7.13 16.49
CA PHE A 13 -28.60 6.29 15.28
C PHE A 13 -28.69 7.11 13.98
N SER A 14 -29.49 8.19 13.94
CA SER A 14 -29.55 9.08 12.77
C SER A 14 -28.28 9.89 12.52
N THR A 15 -27.46 10.08 13.56
CA THR A 15 -26.17 10.77 13.44
C THR A 15 -25.07 9.82 12.97
N TYR A 16 -25.01 8.60 13.53
CA TYR A 16 -23.83 7.75 13.41
C TYR A 16 -23.96 6.60 12.41
N THR A 17 -25.17 6.10 12.13
CA THR A 17 -25.33 4.85 11.33
C THR A 17 -24.84 4.99 9.89
N TRP A 18 -25.18 6.09 9.21
CA TRP A 18 -24.71 6.34 7.84
C TRP A 18 -23.19 6.48 7.79
N TYR A 19 -22.62 7.18 8.77
CA TYR A 19 -21.18 7.42 8.87
C TYR A 19 -20.42 6.11 9.12
N THR A 20 -20.85 5.31 10.11
CA THR A 20 -20.24 4.00 10.38
C THR A 20 -20.42 3.03 9.21
N SER A 21 -21.53 3.12 8.47
CA SER A 21 -21.74 2.30 7.26
C SER A 21 -20.69 2.62 6.18
N ILE A 22 -20.36 3.90 5.96
CA ILE A 22 -19.27 4.31 5.06
C ILE A 22 -17.92 3.81 5.60
N LEU A 23 -17.71 3.83 6.93
CA LEU A 23 -16.48 3.33 7.55
C LEU A 23 -16.29 1.84 7.29
N PHE A 24 -17.34 1.04 7.51
CA PHE A 24 -17.31 -0.40 7.28
C PHE A 24 -17.07 -0.72 5.81
N LEU A 25 -17.68 0.03 4.89
CA LEU A 25 -17.39 -0.10 3.47
C LEU A 25 -15.92 0.22 3.15
N ALA A 26 -15.39 1.31 3.70
CA ALA A 26 -13.99 1.69 3.52
C ALA A 26 -13.03 0.62 4.05
N ILE A 27 -13.29 0.10 5.25
CA ILE A 27 -12.50 -0.99 5.86
C ILE A 27 -12.59 -2.25 5.00
N TYR A 28 -13.80 -2.64 4.57
CA TYR A 28 -13.99 -3.81 3.71
C TYR A 28 -13.21 -3.71 2.39
N LEU A 29 -13.26 -2.54 1.74
CA LEU A 29 -12.57 -2.31 0.47
C LEU A 29 -11.04 -2.29 0.65
N VAL A 30 -10.52 -1.72 1.75
CA VAL A 30 -9.08 -1.68 2.06
C VAL A 30 -8.53 -3.06 2.47
N LEU A 31 -9.31 -3.84 3.23
CA LEU A 31 -8.90 -5.18 3.68
C LEU A 31 -9.05 -6.27 2.62
N ARG A 32 -9.77 -6.01 1.54
CA ARG A 32 -9.82 -6.94 0.41
C ARG A 32 -8.42 -7.02 -0.18
N GLU A 33 -7.92 -8.23 -0.41
CA GLU A 33 -6.66 -8.44 -1.12
C GLU A 33 -6.93 -8.51 -2.64
N PRO A 34 -6.13 -7.80 -3.46
CA PRO A 34 -6.32 -7.81 -4.89
C PRO A 34 -5.85 -9.15 -5.46
N HIS A 35 -6.52 -9.59 -6.50
CA HIS A 35 -6.28 -10.88 -7.11
C HIS A 35 -6.59 -10.83 -8.60
N HIS A 36 -5.92 -11.71 -9.35
CA HIS A 36 -6.21 -11.92 -10.76
C HIS A 36 -6.15 -13.40 -11.13
N PHE A 37 -6.59 -13.70 -12.36
CA PHE A 37 -6.31 -14.97 -12.99
C PHE A 37 -5.12 -14.81 -13.92
N THR A 38 -4.21 -15.77 -13.89
CA THR A 38 -3.08 -15.83 -14.82
C THR A 38 -3.55 -16.17 -16.23
N ASP A 39 -2.80 -15.76 -17.24
CA ASP A 39 -3.01 -16.26 -18.60
C ASP A 39 -2.58 -17.73 -18.69
N PRO A 40 -3.21 -18.56 -19.55
CA PRO A 40 -2.71 -19.90 -19.83
C PRO A 40 -1.27 -19.85 -20.32
N CYS A 41 -0.40 -20.63 -19.69
CA CYS A 41 1.03 -20.55 -19.95
C CYS A 41 1.51 -21.75 -20.78
N PRO A 42 2.07 -21.56 -21.98
CA PRO A 42 2.60 -22.66 -22.77
C PRO A 42 3.94 -23.17 -22.21
N SER A 43 4.21 -24.46 -22.38
CA SER A 43 5.51 -25.05 -22.05
C SER A 43 6.59 -24.58 -23.03
N ALA A 44 7.79 -24.35 -22.51
CA ALA A 44 8.99 -24.23 -23.34
C ALA A 44 9.26 -25.56 -24.07
N THR A 45 9.84 -25.49 -25.27
CA THR A 45 10.09 -26.65 -26.14
C THR A 45 11.55 -27.10 -26.18
N ARG A 46 12.40 -26.52 -25.34
CA ARG A 46 13.84 -26.82 -25.34
C ARG A 46 14.10 -28.20 -24.70
N PRO A 47 15.09 -28.95 -25.22
CA PRO A 47 15.43 -30.25 -24.67
C PRO A 47 16.06 -30.11 -23.28
N PHE A 48 15.79 -31.07 -22.40
CA PHE A 48 16.43 -31.16 -21.10
C PHE A 48 17.76 -31.92 -21.22
N ASN A 49 18.86 -31.31 -20.77
CA ASN A 49 20.18 -31.92 -20.72
C ASN A 49 20.58 -32.21 -19.26
N SER A 50 20.45 -33.47 -18.84
CA SER A 50 20.78 -33.93 -17.48
C SER A 50 22.27 -33.75 -17.13
N SER A 51 23.16 -33.71 -18.12
CA SER A 51 24.59 -33.47 -17.92
C SER A 51 24.92 -32.00 -17.64
N LYS A 52 23.99 -31.05 -17.89
CA LYS A 52 24.22 -29.63 -17.57
C LYS A 52 24.11 -29.40 -16.05
N ASN A 53 25.07 -28.69 -15.49
CA ASN A 53 25.03 -28.28 -14.07
C ASN A 53 23.97 -27.18 -13.87
N PRO A 54 23.12 -27.30 -12.84
CA PRO A 54 22.27 -26.18 -12.43
C PRO A 54 23.14 -25.06 -11.85
N THR A 55 22.76 -23.81 -12.12
CA THR A 55 23.35 -22.61 -11.49
C THR A 55 22.37 -22.02 -10.48
N TYR A 56 22.84 -21.24 -9.52
CA TYR A 56 21.96 -20.63 -8.53
C TYR A 56 22.58 -19.41 -7.85
N PHE A 57 21.72 -18.50 -7.42
CA PHE A 57 22.10 -17.32 -6.64
C PHE A 57 21.13 -17.09 -5.49
N VAL A 58 21.57 -16.31 -4.50
CA VAL A 58 20.73 -15.93 -3.36
C VAL A 58 20.12 -14.56 -3.60
N HIS A 59 18.84 -14.42 -3.27
CA HIS A 59 18.07 -13.18 -3.31
C HIS A 59 17.65 -12.77 -1.90
N ILE A 60 18.00 -11.55 -1.50
CA ILE A 60 17.53 -10.91 -0.27
C ILE A 60 16.87 -9.57 -0.63
N THR A 61 16.01 -9.07 0.23
CA THR A 61 15.41 -7.74 0.09
C THR A 61 15.05 -7.17 1.46
N ASP A 62 14.89 -5.86 1.52
CA ASP A 62 14.29 -5.16 2.65
C ASP A 62 14.98 -5.54 3.96
N VAL A 63 16.30 -5.37 3.99
CA VAL A 63 17.12 -5.71 5.16
C VAL A 63 17.02 -4.64 6.25
N HIS A 64 16.79 -3.37 5.87
CA HIS A 64 16.52 -2.23 6.76
C HIS A 64 17.50 -2.13 7.93
N ILE A 65 18.81 -2.10 7.65
CA ILE A 65 19.84 -1.94 8.66
C ILE A 65 19.61 -0.69 9.50
N SER A 66 19.79 -0.82 10.81
CA SER A 66 19.43 0.20 11.77
C SER A 66 20.40 0.25 12.95
N HIS A 67 20.90 1.43 13.25
CA HIS A 67 21.68 1.72 14.46
C HIS A 67 20.83 1.65 15.74
N LYS A 68 19.49 1.64 15.62
CA LYS A 68 18.55 1.50 16.75
C LYS A 68 17.99 0.09 16.86
N GLN A 69 17.64 -0.54 15.74
CA GLN A 69 16.96 -1.84 15.72
C GLN A 69 17.95 -2.97 15.47
N GLY A 70 18.62 -3.43 16.54
CA GLY A 70 19.62 -4.52 16.43
C GLY A 70 19.08 -5.85 15.90
N ARG A 71 17.75 -6.08 15.91
CA ARG A 71 17.12 -7.26 15.30
C ARG A 71 17.35 -7.30 13.79
N ASN A 72 17.16 -6.18 13.09
CA ASN A 72 17.30 -6.10 11.63
C ASN A 72 18.73 -6.49 11.24
N ASN A 73 19.72 -5.96 11.97
CA ASN A 73 21.13 -6.25 11.76
C ASN A 73 21.46 -7.74 11.98
N ARG A 74 20.85 -8.38 12.99
CA ARG A 74 21.01 -9.83 13.22
C ARG A 74 20.39 -10.66 12.10
N ASN A 75 19.21 -10.29 11.63
CA ASN A 75 18.57 -10.99 10.51
C ASN A 75 19.41 -10.87 9.22
N PHE A 76 19.97 -9.70 8.96
CA PHE A 76 20.89 -9.52 7.83
C PHE A 76 22.16 -10.38 7.98
N MET A 77 22.79 -10.41 9.16
CA MET A 77 23.93 -11.30 9.42
C MET A 77 23.57 -12.78 9.20
N ASN A 78 22.39 -13.21 9.65
CA ASN A 78 21.91 -14.57 9.39
C ASN A 78 21.77 -14.84 7.89
N ALA A 79 21.25 -13.88 7.11
CA ALA A 79 21.12 -14.02 5.66
C ALA A 79 22.48 -14.10 4.96
N LEU A 80 23.48 -13.32 5.39
CA LEU A 80 24.84 -13.40 4.87
C LEU A 80 25.51 -14.74 5.22
N GLU A 81 25.35 -15.22 6.45
CA GLU A 81 25.86 -16.54 6.87
C GLU A 81 25.17 -17.69 6.14
N PHE A 82 23.85 -17.61 5.93
CA PHE A 82 23.12 -18.54 5.08
C PHE A 82 23.71 -18.56 3.67
N SER A 83 23.91 -17.38 3.07
CA SER A 83 24.47 -17.24 1.72
C SER A 83 25.84 -17.91 1.62
N LYS A 84 26.71 -17.68 2.60
CA LYS A 84 28.01 -18.33 2.72
C LYS A 84 27.90 -19.86 2.87
N LYS A 85 27.00 -20.35 3.72
CA LYS A 85 26.78 -21.80 3.91
C LYS A 85 26.24 -22.47 2.64
N SER A 86 25.38 -21.77 1.90
CA SER A 86 24.86 -22.24 0.61
C SER A 86 25.91 -22.26 -0.50
N LYS A 87 27.14 -21.78 -0.24
CA LYS A 87 28.25 -21.70 -1.21
C LYS A 87 27.93 -20.88 -2.45
N THR A 88 26.97 -19.95 -2.39
CA THR A 88 26.64 -19.13 -3.56
C THR A 88 27.81 -18.22 -3.93
N ASN A 89 27.99 -17.97 -5.24
CA ASN A 89 28.94 -16.98 -5.73
C ASN A 89 28.29 -15.62 -5.96
N THR A 90 26.96 -15.57 -6.01
CA THR A 90 26.18 -14.39 -6.40
C THR A 90 25.12 -14.13 -5.35
N LEU A 91 25.16 -12.94 -4.75
CA LEU A 91 24.15 -12.44 -3.83
C LEU A 91 23.51 -11.19 -4.43
N ILE A 92 22.19 -11.20 -4.48
CA ILE A 92 21.37 -10.09 -4.96
C ILE A 92 20.60 -9.53 -3.79
N ASN A 93 20.70 -8.22 -3.55
CA ASN A 93 19.86 -7.48 -2.62
C ASN A 93 19.00 -6.46 -3.39
N THR A 94 17.67 -6.67 -3.40
CA THR A 94 16.75 -5.83 -4.18
C THR A 94 16.30 -4.54 -3.51
N GLY A 95 16.96 -4.10 -2.44
CA GLY A 95 16.87 -2.73 -1.95
C GLY A 95 16.44 -2.61 -0.49
N ASP A 96 16.20 -1.37 -0.08
CA ASP A 96 15.94 -0.97 1.30
C ASP A 96 17.02 -1.52 2.24
N LEU A 97 18.26 -1.12 1.94
CA LEU A 97 19.47 -1.55 2.64
C LEU A 97 19.50 -1.03 4.07
N VAL A 98 19.00 0.17 4.29
CA VAL A 98 18.99 0.84 5.60
C VAL A 98 17.61 1.40 5.94
N ASP A 99 17.32 1.52 7.24
CA ASP A 99 16.06 2.10 7.74
C ASP A 99 15.99 3.62 7.46
N ASN A 100 17.13 4.33 7.60
CA ASN A 100 17.26 5.79 7.43
C ASN A 100 16.24 6.61 8.24
N TRP A 101 16.01 6.21 9.49
CA TRP A 101 15.16 6.96 10.42
C TRP A 101 15.99 7.82 11.36
N LYS A 102 15.68 9.12 11.42
CA LYS A 102 16.09 9.99 12.52
C LYS A 102 15.03 9.95 13.60
N PHE A 103 15.44 9.57 14.81
CA PHE A 103 14.54 9.46 15.95
C PHE A 103 14.61 10.71 16.82
N HIS A 104 13.44 11.29 17.11
CA HIS A 104 13.27 12.37 18.07
C HIS A 104 12.63 11.78 19.34
N GLY A 105 13.47 11.51 20.34
CA GLY A 105 13.05 10.73 21.52
C GLY A 105 12.89 9.25 21.20
N LYS A 106 11.87 8.61 21.81
CA LYS A 106 11.66 7.15 21.69
C LYS A 106 10.73 6.73 20.55
N VAL A 107 9.86 7.60 20.07
CA VAL A 107 8.73 7.19 19.22
C VAL A 107 8.61 7.98 17.91
N VAL A 108 8.97 9.27 17.91
CA VAL A 108 8.85 10.10 16.71
C VAL A 108 9.99 9.80 15.76
N LYS A 109 9.64 9.47 14.51
CA LYS A 109 10.58 9.21 13.43
C LYS A 109 10.46 10.29 12.39
N GLU A 110 11.57 10.64 11.77
CA GLU A 110 11.66 11.54 10.63
C GLU A 110 12.49 10.82 9.55
N SER A 111 11.98 10.76 8.31
CA SER A 111 12.74 10.22 7.18
C SER A 111 13.91 11.14 6.83
N SER A 112 15.13 10.59 6.89
CA SER A 112 16.35 11.31 6.55
C SER A 112 17.52 10.37 6.38
N GLN A 113 18.46 10.70 5.49
CA GLN A 113 19.75 10.00 5.45
C GLN A 113 20.39 9.84 6.83
N ASN A 114 20.77 8.61 7.18
CA ASN A 114 21.50 8.29 8.39
C ASN A 114 22.80 7.56 8.05
N LEU A 115 23.91 8.29 8.13
CA LEU A 115 25.23 7.77 7.80
C LEU A 115 25.61 6.53 8.62
N ARG A 116 25.20 6.47 9.89
CA ARG A 116 25.55 5.35 10.76
C ARG A 116 24.90 4.05 10.33
N ASP A 117 23.68 4.11 9.78
CA ASP A 117 23.01 2.91 9.26
C ASP A 117 23.77 2.36 8.05
N GLN A 118 24.22 3.27 7.16
CA GLN A 118 25.01 2.93 5.97
C GLN A 118 26.38 2.34 6.34
N GLU A 119 27.05 2.90 7.34
CA GLU A 119 28.32 2.38 7.87
C GLU A 119 28.16 0.97 8.46
N ILE A 120 27.06 0.71 9.19
CA ILE A 120 26.76 -0.63 9.73
C ILE A 120 26.50 -1.60 8.57
N TYR A 121 25.71 -1.21 7.58
CA TYR A 121 25.40 -2.07 6.43
C TYR A 121 26.69 -2.49 5.70
N GLN A 122 27.55 -1.52 5.38
CA GLN A 122 28.81 -1.79 4.69
C GLN A 122 29.76 -2.63 5.56
N LYS A 123 29.82 -2.37 6.87
CA LYS A 123 30.63 -3.17 7.78
C LYS A 123 30.19 -4.63 7.78
N LEU A 124 28.89 -4.89 7.99
CA LEU A 124 28.37 -6.26 8.06
C LEU A 124 28.55 -7.00 6.72
N SER A 125 28.30 -6.33 5.60
CA SER A 125 28.50 -6.92 4.27
C SER A 125 29.98 -7.23 3.99
N LYS A 126 30.92 -6.37 4.37
CA LYS A 126 32.36 -6.63 4.21
C LYS A 126 32.89 -7.71 5.13
N ASP A 127 32.48 -7.71 6.40
CA ASP A 127 32.99 -8.64 7.40
C ASP A 127 32.47 -10.07 7.16
N THR A 128 31.22 -10.20 6.68
CA THR A 128 30.54 -11.51 6.54
C THR A 128 30.41 -11.98 5.09
N GLY A 129 30.49 -11.08 4.10
CA GLY A 129 30.37 -11.39 2.68
C GLY A 129 31.64 -11.72 1.84
N PRO A 130 32.89 -11.83 2.35
CA PRO A 130 34.09 -11.89 1.50
C PRO A 130 34.24 -13.19 0.68
N LEU A 131 33.29 -14.13 0.76
CA LEU A 131 33.25 -15.36 -0.04
C LEU A 131 32.32 -15.26 -1.26
N ILE A 132 31.64 -14.14 -1.44
CA ILE A 132 30.70 -13.92 -2.56
C ILE A 132 31.44 -13.16 -3.66
N SER A 133 31.49 -13.74 -4.86
CA SER A 133 32.22 -13.17 -6.00
C SER A 133 31.50 -11.96 -6.61
N LEU A 134 30.17 -12.02 -6.70
CA LEU A 134 29.33 -10.91 -7.14
C LEU A 134 28.29 -10.59 -6.07
N TYR A 135 28.37 -9.40 -5.49
CA TYR A 135 27.32 -8.85 -4.64
C TYR A 135 26.68 -7.65 -5.35
N VAL A 136 25.47 -7.84 -5.86
CA VAL A 136 24.63 -6.77 -6.39
C VAL A 136 23.69 -6.27 -5.29
N ASP A 137 23.76 -4.99 -4.97
CA ASP A 137 22.78 -4.30 -4.14
C ASP A 137 22.23 -3.07 -4.89
N GLN A 138 20.90 -2.93 -4.89
CA GLN A 138 20.20 -1.79 -5.48
C GLN A 138 19.61 -0.91 -4.38
N SER A 139 19.16 0.29 -4.73
CA SER A 139 18.52 1.20 -3.78
C SER A 139 17.02 0.97 -3.74
N GLY A 140 16.49 0.82 -2.53
CA GLY A 140 15.06 0.95 -2.29
C GLY A 140 14.65 2.39 -2.01
N ASN A 141 13.42 2.58 -1.58
CA ASN A 141 12.87 3.91 -1.31
C ASN A 141 13.46 4.52 -0.02
N HIS A 142 13.79 3.70 0.98
CA HIS A 142 14.42 4.15 2.23
C HIS A 142 15.86 4.63 2.04
N ASP A 143 16.57 4.08 1.05
CA ASP A 143 17.99 4.37 0.83
C ASP A 143 18.22 5.82 0.35
N LEU A 144 17.18 6.49 -0.16
CA LEU A 144 17.27 7.80 -0.81
C LEU A 144 16.52 8.92 -0.10
N PHE A 145 16.05 8.72 1.14
CA PHE A 145 15.39 9.77 1.92
C PHE A 145 16.23 11.05 1.98
N ASP A 146 15.59 12.21 1.79
CA ASP A 146 16.24 13.53 1.90
C ASP A 146 17.39 13.80 0.89
N VAL A 147 17.44 13.09 -0.25
CA VAL A 147 18.44 13.30 -1.31
C VAL A 147 17.86 14.17 -2.44
N TYR A 148 18.29 15.42 -2.58
CA TYR A 148 17.64 16.33 -3.55
C TYR A 148 17.99 16.06 -5.03
N SER A 149 19.22 15.63 -5.30
CA SER A 149 19.72 15.39 -6.64
C SER A 149 20.70 14.23 -6.63
N PHE A 150 20.87 13.55 -7.78
CA PHE A 150 21.83 12.47 -7.94
C PHE A 150 23.26 12.85 -7.49
N GLY A 151 23.68 14.10 -7.78
CA GLY A 151 24.99 14.63 -7.37
C GLY A 151 25.08 15.12 -5.92
N SER A 152 24.04 14.94 -5.09
CA SER A 152 24.05 15.42 -3.70
C SER A 152 25.10 14.68 -2.86
N LYS A 153 25.75 15.41 -1.95
CA LYS A 153 26.68 14.82 -0.96
C LYS A 153 26.01 13.78 -0.06
N LYS A 154 24.69 13.89 0.09
CA LYS A 154 23.81 12.97 0.83
C LYS A 154 23.44 11.70 0.07
N MET A 155 23.89 11.52 -1.17
CA MET A 155 23.74 10.26 -1.91
C MET A 155 24.67 9.19 -1.29
N HIS A 156 24.36 8.75 -0.07
CA HIS A 156 25.19 7.82 0.69
C HIS A 156 25.12 6.42 0.11
N PHE A 157 23.97 6.00 -0.43
CA PHE A 157 23.81 4.70 -1.09
C PHE A 157 25.00 4.35 -2.01
N LEU A 158 25.37 5.24 -2.94
CA LEU A 158 26.49 4.99 -3.87
C LEU A 158 27.86 4.82 -3.19
N LYS A 159 28.03 5.33 -1.97
CA LYS A 159 29.27 5.27 -1.17
C LYS A 159 29.33 4.05 -0.26
N TYR A 160 28.23 3.31 -0.11
CA TYR A 160 28.14 2.19 0.83
C TYR A 160 27.61 0.90 0.19
N SER A 161 27.00 0.99 -1.00
CA SER A 161 26.63 -0.14 -1.85
C SER A 161 27.87 -0.94 -2.28
N ASN A 162 27.82 -2.26 -2.12
CA ASN A 162 28.85 -3.20 -2.54
C ASN A 162 29.03 -3.22 -4.06
N TYR A 163 27.94 -3.04 -4.82
CA TYR A 163 28.01 -3.01 -6.28
C TYR A 163 28.56 -1.69 -6.81
N TYR A 164 27.93 -0.57 -6.44
CA TYR A 164 28.26 0.74 -7.01
C TYR A 164 29.61 1.27 -6.53
N LEU A 165 30.09 0.89 -5.34
CA LEU A 165 31.42 1.30 -4.86
C LEU A 165 32.57 0.88 -5.79
N ASN A 166 32.39 -0.20 -6.54
CA ASN A 166 33.40 -0.72 -7.45
C ASN A 166 33.31 -0.11 -8.87
N LEU A 167 32.33 0.77 -9.10
CA LEU A 167 32.14 1.43 -10.39
C LEU A 167 32.74 2.85 -10.37
N SER A 168 33.60 3.16 -11.33
CA SER A 168 34.13 4.51 -11.53
C SER A 168 33.16 5.39 -12.33
N ASN A 169 33.06 6.67 -11.99
CA ASN A 169 32.33 7.70 -12.75
C ASN A 169 30.84 7.36 -13.02
N ILE A 170 30.10 6.98 -11.97
CA ILE A 170 28.68 6.65 -12.09
C ILE A 170 27.87 7.89 -12.49
N THR A 171 27.19 7.81 -13.64
CA THR A 171 26.21 8.80 -14.10
C THR A 171 24.81 8.42 -13.62
N TYR A 172 23.85 9.35 -13.70
CA TYR A 172 22.45 9.05 -13.39
C TYR A 172 21.92 7.94 -14.29
N GLU A 173 22.21 7.95 -15.60
CA GLU A 173 21.78 6.89 -16.52
C GLU A 173 22.32 5.51 -16.12
N LYS A 174 23.58 5.42 -15.66
CA LYS A 174 24.17 4.15 -15.22
C LYS A 174 23.67 3.70 -13.84
N TYR A 175 23.25 4.64 -12.99
CA TYR A 175 22.55 4.32 -11.76
C TYR A 175 21.12 3.84 -12.03
N LEU A 176 20.39 4.55 -12.91
CA LEU A 176 19.02 4.23 -13.32
C LEU A 176 18.94 2.80 -13.85
N VAL A 177 19.87 2.43 -14.74
CA VAL A 177 19.97 1.05 -15.23
C VAL A 177 21.42 0.65 -15.47
N SER A 178 21.78 -0.53 -14.97
CA SER A 178 23.09 -1.15 -15.19
C SER A 178 22.93 -2.64 -15.45
N THR A 179 23.87 -3.22 -16.19
CA THR A 179 23.89 -4.66 -16.47
C THR A 179 25.17 -5.30 -15.99
N VAL A 180 25.07 -6.48 -15.41
CA VAL A 180 26.23 -7.30 -15.03
C VAL A 180 25.97 -8.76 -15.36
N THR A 181 27.00 -9.46 -15.82
CA THR A 181 26.92 -10.90 -16.14
C THR A 181 27.63 -11.68 -15.04
N ALA A 182 26.99 -12.75 -14.56
CA ALA A 182 27.64 -13.75 -13.72
C ALA A 182 26.98 -15.11 -13.94
N GLU A 183 27.82 -16.15 -13.97
CA GLU A 183 27.40 -17.51 -14.28
C GLU A 183 26.61 -17.54 -15.62
N ASP A 184 25.46 -18.20 -15.66
CA ASP A 184 24.59 -18.29 -16.84
C ASP A 184 23.56 -17.15 -16.91
N CYS A 185 23.77 -16.04 -16.18
CA CYS A 185 22.82 -14.93 -16.07
C CYS A 185 23.39 -13.60 -16.57
N ILE A 186 22.50 -12.78 -17.13
CA ILE A 186 22.66 -11.33 -17.19
C ILE A 186 21.63 -10.66 -16.28
N PHE A 187 22.12 -9.87 -15.33
CA PHE A 187 21.30 -9.11 -14.39
C PHE A 187 21.10 -7.70 -14.95
N VAL A 188 19.85 -7.28 -15.10
CA VAL A 188 19.45 -5.91 -15.45
C VAL A 188 18.97 -5.23 -14.17
N ILE A 189 19.80 -4.36 -13.60
CA ILE A 189 19.58 -3.69 -12.33
C ILE A 189 18.91 -2.34 -12.59
N ILE A 190 17.74 -2.09 -12.01
CA ILE A 190 16.93 -0.89 -12.27
C ILE A 190 16.70 -0.13 -10.95
N ASN A 191 17.13 1.14 -10.89
CA ASN A 191 16.82 2.07 -9.80
C ASN A 191 15.93 3.20 -10.34
N PRO A 192 14.59 3.07 -10.28
CA PRO A 192 13.71 3.90 -11.07
C PRO A 192 13.40 5.27 -10.45
N GLN A 193 14.03 5.61 -9.33
CA GLN A 193 13.74 6.83 -8.59
C GLN A 193 14.11 8.09 -9.39
N LEU A 194 13.16 9.03 -9.42
CA LEU A 194 13.40 10.39 -9.89
C LEU A 194 13.94 11.24 -8.74
N PHE A 195 14.82 12.18 -9.07
CA PHE A 195 15.33 13.14 -8.09
C PHE A 195 14.61 14.49 -8.21
N PRO A 196 14.23 15.12 -7.09
CA PRO A 196 14.28 14.57 -5.72
C PRO A 196 13.24 13.44 -5.54
N PRO A 197 13.60 12.31 -4.87
CA PRO A 197 12.63 11.30 -4.52
C PRO A 197 11.71 11.85 -3.43
N SER A 198 10.51 11.32 -3.37
CA SER A 198 9.58 11.65 -2.29
C SER A 198 10.14 11.18 -0.93
N ARG A 199 9.67 11.78 0.16
CA ARG A 199 9.99 11.29 1.52
C ARG A 199 9.14 10.07 1.86
N ALA A 200 9.43 9.44 3.00
CA ALA A 200 8.66 8.30 3.49
C ALA A 200 7.14 8.54 3.44
N LEU A 201 6.41 7.45 3.30
CA LEU A 201 4.99 7.40 2.93
C LEU A 201 4.82 7.75 1.45
N THR A 202 5.29 8.90 0.98
CA THR A 202 4.99 9.40 -0.38
C THR A 202 5.72 8.70 -1.54
N ASP A 203 6.56 7.72 -1.25
CA ASP A 203 7.52 7.06 -2.14
C ASP A 203 7.21 5.58 -2.43
N LEU A 204 5.96 5.14 -2.23
CA LEU A 204 5.53 3.75 -2.46
C LEU A 204 5.32 3.35 -3.93
N PHE A 205 5.34 4.30 -4.86
CA PHE A 205 5.05 4.04 -6.27
C PHE A 205 6.09 4.70 -7.16
N VAL A 206 6.30 4.08 -8.32
CA VAL A 206 7.24 4.57 -9.32
C VAL A 206 6.49 5.41 -10.36
N TYR A 207 6.99 6.63 -10.57
CA TYR A 207 6.48 7.56 -11.58
C TYR A 207 7.57 7.79 -12.62
N PRO A 208 7.82 6.83 -13.51
CA PRO A 208 8.91 6.98 -14.46
C PRO A 208 8.56 8.04 -15.50
N ASN A 209 9.57 8.68 -16.07
CA ASN A 209 9.39 9.49 -17.27
C ASN A 209 9.73 8.67 -18.53
N ARG A 210 9.32 9.13 -19.71
CA ARG A 210 9.56 8.43 -20.97
C ARG A 210 11.05 8.19 -21.23
N LYS A 211 11.93 9.16 -21.01
CA LYS A 211 13.38 9.02 -21.20
C LYS A 211 13.96 7.88 -20.34
N ASN A 212 13.51 7.77 -19.10
CA ASN A 212 13.96 6.72 -18.20
C ASN A 212 13.48 5.34 -18.70
N LEU A 213 12.22 5.23 -19.11
CA LEU A 213 11.69 4.00 -19.70
C LEU A 213 12.42 3.61 -20.99
N ASP A 214 12.74 4.58 -21.86
CA ASP A 214 13.53 4.31 -23.07
C ASP A 214 14.91 3.74 -22.71
N THR A 215 15.53 4.25 -21.66
CA THR A 215 16.85 3.79 -21.21
C THR A 215 16.76 2.35 -20.66
N ILE A 216 15.75 2.07 -19.83
CA ILE A 216 15.48 0.75 -19.27
C ILE A 216 15.17 -0.27 -20.37
N GLU A 217 14.25 0.07 -21.28
CA GLU A 217 13.82 -0.80 -22.36
C GLU A 217 14.99 -1.18 -23.28
N ASN A 218 15.84 -0.21 -23.62
CA ASN A 218 17.04 -0.49 -24.42
C ASN A 218 18.00 -1.43 -23.70
N ALA A 219 18.16 -1.31 -22.37
CA ALA A 219 19.00 -2.23 -21.60
C ALA A 219 18.43 -3.66 -21.60
N ILE A 220 17.11 -3.81 -21.43
CA ILE A 220 16.41 -5.10 -21.51
C ILE A 220 16.57 -5.72 -22.90
N ILE A 221 16.27 -4.95 -23.96
CA ILE A 221 16.43 -5.41 -25.35
C ILE A 221 17.86 -5.92 -25.60
N ASN A 222 18.86 -5.19 -25.12
CA ASN A 222 20.25 -5.59 -25.31
C ASN A 222 20.61 -6.84 -24.50
N ALA A 223 20.08 -7.01 -23.29
CA ALA A 223 20.28 -8.21 -22.49
C ALA A 223 19.64 -9.45 -23.15
N CYS A 224 18.44 -9.32 -23.69
CA CYS A 224 17.72 -10.39 -24.39
C CYS A 224 18.33 -10.79 -25.75
N LYS A 225 19.36 -10.06 -26.25
CA LYS A 225 20.13 -10.50 -27.44
C LYS A 225 21.18 -11.56 -27.10
N THR A 226 21.38 -11.87 -25.81
CA THR A 226 22.33 -12.89 -25.36
C THR A 226 21.65 -14.26 -25.24
N ASN A 227 22.45 -15.32 -25.14
CA ASN A 227 21.94 -16.68 -24.85
C ASN A 227 21.85 -16.97 -23.34
N LEU A 228 22.00 -15.94 -22.50
CA LEU A 228 21.98 -16.06 -21.03
C LEU A 228 20.56 -15.85 -20.50
N SER A 229 20.27 -16.38 -19.32
CA SER A 229 19.04 -16.06 -18.62
C SER A 229 19.04 -14.59 -18.19
N VAL A 230 17.99 -13.85 -18.58
CA VAL A 230 17.85 -12.43 -18.25
C VAL A 230 17.07 -12.30 -16.95
N VAL A 231 17.72 -11.76 -15.92
CA VAL A 231 17.14 -11.51 -14.60
C VAL A 231 16.96 -10.00 -14.44
N VAL A 232 15.73 -9.53 -14.35
CA VAL A 232 15.44 -8.11 -14.08
C VAL A 232 15.36 -7.91 -12.57
N LEU A 233 16.13 -6.96 -12.05
CA LEU A 233 16.17 -6.61 -10.64
C LEU A 233 15.63 -5.21 -10.46
N ASN A 234 14.66 -5.07 -9.58
CA ASN A 234 14.01 -3.80 -9.27
C ASN A 234 13.52 -3.85 -7.81
N HIS A 235 13.37 -2.73 -7.12
CA HIS A 235 12.89 -2.75 -5.74
C HIS A 235 11.36 -2.83 -5.66
N PHE A 236 10.67 -2.06 -6.51
CA PHE A 236 9.21 -1.90 -6.46
C PHE A 236 8.51 -2.97 -7.30
N PRO A 237 7.51 -3.71 -6.80
CA PRO A 237 6.70 -4.59 -7.64
C PRO A 237 6.21 -3.89 -8.92
N ILE A 238 6.18 -4.59 -10.05
CA ILE A 238 5.85 -4.08 -11.39
C ILE A 238 4.51 -3.36 -11.40
N ASP A 239 3.54 -3.88 -10.66
CA ASP A 239 2.22 -3.25 -10.54
C ASP A 239 2.29 -1.87 -9.86
N GLN A 240 3.30 -1.57 -9.04
CA GLN A 240 3.48 -0.24 -8.44
C GLN A 240 4.09 0.81 -9.39
N TRP A 241 4.31 0.45 -10.66
CA TRP A 241 4.71 1.39 -11.70
C TRP A 241 3.51 2.04 -12.36
N PHE A 242 3.52 3.37 -12.44
CA PHE A 242 2.51 4.09 -13.18
C PHE A 242 2.61 3.80 -14.68
N SER A 243 1.45 3.78 -15.36
CA SER A 243 1.29 3.44 -16.77
C SER A 243 1.80 4.53 -17.74
N VAL A 244 3.06 4.92 -17.59
CA VAL A 244 3.81 5.70 -18.58
C VAL A 244 4.39 4.74 -19.60
N LYS A 245 4.52 5.19 -20.84
CA LYS A 245 5.04 4.41 -21.96
C LYS A 245 6.36 4.98 -22.47
N SER A 246 7.27 4.08 -22.84
CA SER A 246 8.46 4.39 -23.62
C SER A 246 8.08 4.94 -25.00
N SER A 247 9.08 5.36 -25.75
CA SER A 247 9.00 5.76 -27.15
C SER A 247 8.62 4.60 -28.07
N LEU A 248 8.83 3.34 -27.65
CA LEU A 248 8.32 2.15 -28.35
C LEU A 248 6.86 1.81 -27.98
N GLY A 249 6.26 2.55 -27.04
CA GLY A 249 4.86 2.39 -26.67
C GLY A 249 4.59 1.36 -25.57
N HIS A 250 5.65 0.81 -24.96
CA HIS A 250 5.57 -0.17 -23.88
C HIS A 250 5.67 0.51 -22.51
N SER A 251 4.77 0.15 -21.60
CA SER A 251 4.96 0.40 -20.17
C SER A 251 5.98 -0.56 -19.57
N PHE A 252 6.45 -0.32 -18.34
CA PHE A 252 7.37 -1.24 -17.69
C PHE A 252 6.78 -2.66 -17.57
N LYS A 253 5.49 -2.77 -17.22
CA LYS A 253 4.77 -4.04 -17.21
C LYS A 253 4.78 -4.73 -18.58
N ASP A 254 4.52 -3.99 -19.65
CA ASP A 254 4.58 -4.52 -21.02
C ASP A 254 5.98 -5.05 -21.37
N MET A 255 7.05 -4.36 -20.95
CA MET A 255 8.42 -4.80 -21.17
C MET A 255 8.69 -6.16 -20.53
N ILE A 256 8.22 -6.39 -19.30
CA ILE A 256 8.38 -7.67 -18.60
C ILE A 256 7.60 -8.79 -19.31
N SER A 257 6.41 -8.51 -19.81
CA SER A 257 5.59 -9.49 -20.53
C SER A 257 6.13 -9.85 -21.92
N ILE A 258 6.65 -8.87 -22.67
CA ILE A 258 6.95 -9.05 -24.10
C ILE A 258 8.37 -9.57 -24.33
N TYR A 259 9.38 -8.95 -23.70
CA TYR A 259 10.78 -9.32 -23.91
C TYR A 259 11.13 -10.62 -23.21
N ASP A 260 12.08 -11.39 -23.76
CA ASP A 260 12.52 -12.70 -23.27
C ASP A 260 13.27 -12.61 -21.93
N ILE A 261 12.53 -12.22 -20.89
CA ILE A 261 12.98 -12.10 -19.51
C ILE A 261 12.66 -13.40 -18.81
N SER A 262 13.66 -13.93 -18.10
CA SER A 262 13.54 -15.21 -17.45
C SER A 262 12.84 -15.11 -16.09
N ILE A 263 13.15 -14.07 -15.32
CA ILE A 263 12.45 -13.71 -14.07
C ILE A 263 12.68 -12.23 -13.74
N ALA A 264 11.67 -11.57 -13.18
CA ALA A 264 11.83 -10.30 -12.47
C ALA A 264 11.82 -10.54 -10.95
N LEU A 265 12.72 -9.87 -10.22
CA LEU A 265 12.85 -10.00 -8.77
C LEU A 265 12.76 -8.63 -8.10
N ASP A 266 11.94 -8.56 -7.05
CA ASP A 266 11.69 -7.34 -6.29
C ASP A 266 11.42 -7.58 -4.79
N GLY A 267 11.04 -6.51 -4.08
CA GLY A 267 10.70 -6.53 -2.66
C GLY A 267 9.65 -5.49 -2.29
N HIS A 268 10.01 -4.54 -1.42
CA HIS A 268 9.26 -3.34 -1.03
C HIS A 268 7.95 -3.56 -0.23
N THR A 269 7.20 -4.62 -0.49
CA THR A 269 5.89 -4.88 0.16
C THR A 269 5.98 -5.80 1.38
N HIS A 270 7.16 -6.34 1.68
CA HIS A 270 7.44 -7.18 2.84
C HIS A 270 6.44 -8.34 3.04
N PRO A 271 6.14 -9.15 2.01
CA PRO A 271 5.19 -10.23 2.18
C PRO A 271 5.77 -11.30 3.13
N SER A 272 4.92 -11.94 3.93
CA SER A 272 5.36 -12.92 4.93
C SER A 272 5.92 -14.22 4.34
N ILE A 273 5.51 -14.50 3.11
CA ILE A 273 6.03 -15.50 2.17
C ILE A 273 6.30 -14.78 0.85
N PHE A 274 7.16 -15.31 -0.04
CA PHE A 274 7.33 -14.69 -1.35
C PHE A 274 6.02 -14.76 -2.15
N HIS A 275 5.78 -13.80 -3.03
CA HIS A 275 4.58 -13.77 -3.89
C HIS A 275 5.01 -13.85 -5.36
N PRO A 276 4.77 -14.98 -6.06
CA PRO A 276 4.90 -15.01 -7.52
C PRO A 276 3.75 -14.25 -8.18
N GLN A 277 4.03 -13.59 -9.30
CA GLN A 277 3.05 -12.91 -10.14
C GLN A 277 3.34 -13.12 -11.61
N HIS A 278 2.29 -13.47 -12.36
CA HIS A 278 2.40 -13.56 -13.81
C HIS A 278 1.96 -12.27 -14.50
N HIS A 279 2.85 -11.75 -15.34
CA HIS A 279 2.56 -10.64 -16.25
C HIS A 279 2.48 -11.20 -17.66
N GLY A 280 1.27 -11.62 -18.05
CA GLY A 280 1.10 -12.50 -19.21
C GLY A 280 1.63 -13.89 -18.88
N THR A 281 2.67 -14.33 -19.58
CA THR A 281 3.34 -15.62 -19.34
C THR A 281 4.75 -15.47 -18.75
N SER A 282 5.16 -14.24 -18.41
CA SER A 282 6.40 -13.94 -17.69
C SER A 282 6.19 -13.95 -16.19
N LEU A 283 7.25 -14.28 -15.44
CA LEU A 283 7.23 -14.37 -13.98
C LEU A 283 7.93 -13.17 -13.32
N GLU A 284 7.26 -12.59 -12.34
CA GLU A 284 7.82 -11.76 -11.28
C GLU A 284 7.76 -12.52 -9.96
N VAL A 285 8.76 -12.33 -9.10
CA VAL A 285 8.70 -12.79 -7.71
C VAL A 285 9.04 -11.65 -6.75
N ILE A 286 8.04 -11.30 -5.94
CA ILE A 286 8.17 -10.38 -4.82
C ILE A 286 8.77 -11.13 -3.64
N GLY A 287 10.02 -10.80 -3.29
CA GLY A 287 10.75 -11.43 -2.21
C GLY A 287 10.15 -11.14 -0.83
N SER A 288 10.15 -12.14 0.04
CA SER A 288 9.85 -11.92 1.47
C SER A 288 11.03 -11.24 2.16
N ASP A 289 10.76 -10.28 3.04
CA ASP A 289 11.80 -9.44 3.63
C ASP A 289 12.65 -10.14 4.69
N THR A 290 13.93 -9.74 4.72
CA THR A 290 14.85 -10.17 5.77
C THR A 290 14.55 -9.47 7.11
N LYS A 291 14.07 -8.23 7.10
CA LYS A 291 13.81 -7.42 8.31
C LYS A 291 12.80 -8.07 9.28
N GLN A 292 11.58 -8.33 8.84
CA GLN A 292 10.47 -8.75 9.69
C GLN A 292 10.38 -10.27 9.76
N HIS A 293 10.43 -10.93 8.59
CA HIS A 293 10.16 -12.36 8.45
C HIS A 293 11.42 -13.24 8.49
N ASN A 294 12.62 -12.65 8.44
CA ASN A 294 13.90 -13.36 8.44
C ASN A 294 13.95 -14.42 7.33
N ASN A 295 13.48 -14.02 6.14
CA ASN A 295 13.44 -14.85 4.95
C ASN A 295 14.44 -14.35 3.90
N LEU A 296 14.78 -15.26 2.98
CA LEU A 296 15.51 -15.01 1.74
C LEU A 296 15.04 -16.00 0.66
N GLY A 297 15.45 -15.79 -0.58
CA GLY A 297 15.24 -16.71 -1.70
C GLY A 297 16.54 -17.34 -2.21
N ILE A 298 16.44 -18.56 -2.71
CA ILE A 298 17.42 -19.15 -3.65
C ILE A 298 16.73 -19.25 -5.00
N VAL A 299 17.37 -18.67 -6.03
CA VAL A 299 16.93 -18.79 -7.41
C VAL A 299 17.83 -19.79 -8.10
N THR A 300 17.23 -20.83 -8.68
CA THR A 300 17.97 -21.87 -9.41
C THR A 300 17.62 -21.85 -10.88
N ILE A 301 18.61 -22.12 -11.73
CA ILE A 301 18.45 -22.22 -13.18
C ILE A 301 18.96 -23.59 -13.60
N ASP A 302 18.06 -24.43 -14.10
CA ASP A 302 18.39 -25.76 -14.58
C ASP A 302 17.86 -25.95 -15.99
N ASN A 303 18.77 -26.03 -16.96
CA ASN A 303 18.40 -26.09 -18.38
C ASN A 303 17.47 -24.93 -18.78
N GLY A 304 17.69 -23.73 -18.25
CA GLY A 304 16.86 -22.54 -18.45
C GLY A 304 15.55 -22.52 -17.65
N ASN A 305 15.21 -23.60 -16.93
CA ASN A 305 14.06 -23.62 -16.04
C ASN A 305 14.41 -22.86 -14.77
N ILE A 306 13.61 -21.85 -14.43
CA ILE A 306 13.83 -21.04 -13.23
C ILE A 306 12.92 -21.54 -12.12
N ASN A 307 13.52 -21.73 -10.95
CA ASN A 307 12.78 -21.92 -9.70
C ASN A 307 13.13 -20.82 -8.71
N TYR A 308 12.17 -20.44 -7.88
CA TYR A 308 12.39 -19.59 -6.71
C TYR A 308 11.96 -20.37 -5.46
N ALA A 309 12.88 -20.56 -4.51
CA ALA A 309 12.59 -21.23 -3.25
C ALA A 309 12.93 -20.32 -2.06
N ALA A 310 11.98 -20.11 -1.15
CA ALA A 310 12.21 -19.31 0.04
C ALA A 310 12.73 -20.13 1.22
N PHE A 311 13.64 -19.53 1.98
CA PHE A 311 14.26 -20.12 3.16
C PHE A 311 14.21 -19.15 4.35
N LYS A 312 14.21 -19.72 5.55
CA LYS A 312 14.47 -18.99 6.79
C LYS A 312 15.97 -18.78 6.95
N CYS A 313 16.41 -17.53 7.15
CA CYS A 313 17.83 -17.19 7.22
C CYS A 313 18.56 -17.84 8.41
N ASN A 314 17.83 -18.23 9.47
CA ASN A 314 18.40 -18.87 10.66
C ASN A 314 18.47 -20.40 10.54
N ASN A 315 18.00 -20.98 9.44
CA ASN A 315 18.15 -22.41 9.17
C ASN A 315 19.41 -22.66 8.33
N ASP A 316 19.95 -23.86 8.38
CA ASP A 316 21.01 -24.24 7.45
C ASP A 316 20.42 -24.52 6.06
N PRO A 317 21.06 -24.05 4.98
CA PRO A 317 20.67 -24.40 3.61
C PRO A 317 20.94 -25.89 3.42
N LYS A 318 19.89 -26.71 3.39
CA LYS A 318 20.04 -28.15 3.16
C LYS A 318 20.04 -28.49 1.67
N ALA A 319 18.90 -28.28 1.01
CA ALA A 319 18.76 -28.57 -0.40
C ALA A 319 17.64 -27.72 -1.03
N VAL A 320 17.64 -27.65 -2.36
CA VAL A 320 16.63 -26.97 -3.18
C VAL A 320 16.31 -27.84 -4.40
N VAL A 321 15.02 -27.99 -4.71
CA VAL A 321 14.57 -28.68 -5.93
C VAL A 321 14.82 -27.75 -7.12
N THR A 322 15.51 -28.22 -8.15
CA THR A 322 15.76 -27.44 -9.38
C THR A 322 14.83 -27.81 -10.51
N TYR A 323 14.31 -29.05 -10.52
CA TYR A 323 13.34 -29.53 -11.50
C TYR A 323 12.57 -30.75 -10.92
N PRO A 324 11.25 -30.92 -11.15
CA PRO A 324 10.35 -30.01 -11.87
C PRO A 324 10.17 -28.66 -11.16
N ILE A 325 9.56 -27.70 -11.85
CA ILE A 325 9.30 -26.36 -11.31
C ILE A 325 7.90 -26.33 -10.69
N SER A 326 7.77 -25.65 -9.55
CA SER A 326 6.47 -25.47 -8.90
C SER A 326 5.49 -24.76 -9.82
N TYR A 327 4.22 -25.18 -9.81
CA TYR A 327 3.24 -24.66 -10.77
C TYR A 327 2.96 -23.16 -10.61
N ASP A 328 3.12 -22.62 -9.40
CA ASP A 328 2.94 -21.21 -9.05
C ASP A 328 4.09 -20.31 -9.51
N VAL A 329 5.23 -20.89 -9.88
CA VAL A 329 6.39 -20.17 -10.46
C VAL A 329 6.72 -20.64 -11.89
N ALA A 330 5.85 -21.44 -12.49
CA ALA A 330 6.04 -21.93 -13.85
C ALA A 330 5.66 -20.86 -14.87
N SER A 331 6.59 -20.48 -15.74
CA SER A 331 6.40 -19.44 -16.75
C SER A 331 6.59 -20.00 -18.17
N ARG A 332 6.53 -19.14 -19.19
CA ARG A 332 6.86 -19.54 -20.58
C ARG A 332 8.28 -20.06 -20.74
N GLN A 333 9.14 -19.79 -19.74
CA GLN A 333 10.48 -20.33 -19.67
C GLN A 333 10.52 -21.71 -19.04
N THR A 334 9.43 -22.35 -18.65
CA THR A 334 9.46 -23.65 -18.00
C THR A 334 9.10 -24.76 -18.97
N VAL A 335 9.89 -25.83 -18.99
CA VAL A 335 9.57 -27.08 -19.70
C VAL A 335 8.72 -27.93 -18.78
N PHE A 336 7.48 -28.20 -19.18
CA PHE A 336 6.55 -29.07 -18.45
C PHE A 336 5.68 -29.94 -19.38
N ASN A 337 5.97 -30.00 -20.67
CA ASN A 337 5.25 -30.82 -21.64
C ASN A 337 5.79 -32.27 -21.78
N ASN A 338 6.68 -32.70 -20.89
CA ASN A 338 7.23 -34.06 -20.91
C ASN A 338 6.78 -34.86 -19.69
N GLN A 339 6.17 -36.03 -19.93
CA GLN A 339 5.76 -36.96 -18.87
C GLN A 339 6.95 -37.62 -18.19
N LYS A 340 8.06 -37.85 -18.91
CA LYS A 340 9.29 -38.39 -18.33
C LYS A 340 10.10 -37.23 -17.75
N ILE A 341 10.15 -37.17 -16.42
CA ILE A 341 10.76 -36.07 -15.67
C ILE A 341 11.97 -36.60 -14.91
N ASP A 342 13.12 -35.97 -15.14
CA ASP A 342 14.34 -36.17 -14.36
C ASP A 342 14.31 -35.25 -13.14
N ILE A 343 13.75 -35.70 -12.02
CA ILE A 343 13.62 -34.89 -10.81
C ILE A 343 15.02 -34.59 -10.29
N ARG A 344 15.35 -33.31 -10.08
CA ARG A 344 16.69 -32.87 -9.68
C ARG A 344 16.68 -31.97 -8.46
N VAL A 345 17.65 -32.20 -7.60
CA VAL A 345 17.84 -31.48 -6.34
C VAL A 345 19.31 -31.06 -6.22
N LEU A 346 19.54 -29.80 -5.87
CA LEU A 346 20.83 -29.32 -5.37
C LEU A 346 20.87 -29.50 -3.85
N ALA A 347 21.83 -30.27 -3.35
CA ALA A 347 22.11 -30.39 -1.92
C ALA A 347 23.39 -29.63 -1.59
N PHE A 348 23.35 -28.80 -0.54
CA PHE A 348 24.47 -27.95 -0.10
C PHE A 348 25.39 -28.72 0.86
N THR A 349 25.86 -29.88 0.40
CA THR A 349 26.78 -30.77 1.12
C THR A 349 27.71 -31.49 0.14
N GLU A 350 28.92 -31.82 0.60
CA GLU A 350 29.85 -32.73 -0.10
C GLU A 350 29.63 -34.18 0.30
N GLU A 351 29.15 -34.40 1.52
CA GLU A 351 28.93 -35.74 2.03
C GLU A 351 27.69 -36.35 1.36
N PRO A 352 27.76 -37.62 0.91
CA PRO A 352 26.60 -38.33 0.39
C PRO A 352 25.47 -38.38 1.43
N VAL A 353 24.34 -37.77 1.08
CA VAL A 353 23.12 -37.77 1.88
C VAL A 353 22.03 -38.60 1.24
N LYS A 354 21.05 -39.03 2.06
CA LYS A 354 19.88 -39.77 1.57
C LYS A 354 18.73 -38.79 1.36
N ILE A 355 18.28 -38.69 0.12
CA ILE A 355 17.12 -37.91 -0.29
C ILE A 355 16.16 -38.89 -0.96
N TYR A 356 14.89 -38.84 -0.57
CA TYR A 356 13.84 -39.64 -1.16
C TYR A 356 12.83 -38.75 -1.87
N ALA A 357 12.40 -39.10 -3.07
CA ALA A 357 11.30 -38.49 -3.80
C ALA A 357 10.18 -39.52 -3.95
N ASP A 358 9.01 -39.26 -3.36
CA ASP A 358 7.88 -40.22 -3.25
C ASP A 358 8.32 -41.60 -2.70
N GLY A 359 9.25 -41.58 -1.74
CA GLY A 359 9.82 -42.80 -1.13
C GLY A 359 10.92 -43.48 -1.94
N HIS A 360 11.21 -43.03 -3.16
CA HIS A 360 12.31 -43.53 -3.98
C HIS A 360 13.62 -42.82 -3.64
N LEU A 361 14.67 -43.57 -3.35
CA LEU A 361 16.00 -43.00 -3.08
C LEU A 361 16.54 -42.35 -4.35
N MET A 362 16.89 -41.06 -4.25
CA MET A 362 17.53 -40.32 -5.33
C MET A 362 19.01 -40.71 -5.43
N GLU A 363 19.53 -40.78 -6.66
CA GLU A 363 20.91 -41.11 -6.93
C GLU A 363 21.79 -39.86 -6.82
N PHE A 364 22.95 -40.02 -6.18
CA PHE A 364 24.00 -39.01 -6.27
C PHE A 364 24.55 -39.00 -7.70
N ASP A 365 24.51 -37.84 -8.34
CA ASP A 365 25.00 -37.65 -9.70
C ASP A 365 26.45 -37.16 -9.67
N ARG A 366 26.66 -35.93 -9.20
CA ARG A 366 27.97 -35.26 -9.20
C ARG A 366 28.04 -34.06 -8.27
N LEU A 367 29.25 -33.58 -8.03
CA LEU A 367 29.50 -32.27 -7.43
C LEU A 367 29.42 -31.18 -8.51
N VAL A 368 28.63 -30.14 -8.27
CA VAL A 368 28.59 -28.93 -9.13
C VAL A 368 29.77 -28.03 -8.81
N LYS A 369 30.11 -27.94 -7.52
CA LYS A 369 31.28 -27.26 -6.96
C LYS A 369 31.54 -27.77 -5.53
N PRO A 370 32.68 -27.46 -4.90
CA PRO A 370 32.91 -27.81 -3.51
C PRO A 370 31.75 -27.34 -2.62
N GLY A 371 31.21 -28.25 -1.82
CA GLY A 371 30.04 -28.04 -0.96
C GLY A 371 28.68 -28.19 -1.61
N VAL A 372 28.58 -28.55 -2.89
CA VAL A 372 27.30 -28.61 -3.61
C VAL A 372 27.21 -29.83 -4.52
N SER A 373 26.25 -30.70 -4.26
CA SER A 373 25.98 -31.94 -4.99
C SER A 373 24.63 -31.87 -5.70
N VAL A 374 24.53 -32.59 -6.83
CA VAL A 374 23.26 -32.83 -7.53
C VAL A 374 22.83 -34.26 -7.25
N TYR A 375 21.54 -34.39 -6.94
CA TYR A 375 20.83 -35.65 -6.85
C TYR A 375 19.75 -35.67 -7.91
N HIS A 376 19.48 -36.86 -8.45
CA HIS A 376 18.41 -37.00 -9.42
C HIS A 376 17.65 -38.33 -9.31
N TYR A 377 16.44 -38.33 -9.87
CA TYR A 377 15.56 -39.50 -9.96
C TYR A 377 14.62 -39.34 -11.16
N GLU A 378 14.71 -40.24 -12.14
CA GLU A 378 13.78 -40.23 -13.27
C GLU A 378 12.45 -40.92 -12.89
N ASN A 379 11.34 -40.26 -13.18
CA ASN A 379 10.00 -40.83 -13.03
C ASN A 379 9.08 -40.42 -14.19
N THR A 380 7.96 -41.13 -14.36
CA THR A 380 6.94 -40.82 -15.36
C THR A 380 5.66 -40.35 -14.68
N PHE A 381 5.17 -39.18 -15.08
CA PHE A 381 3.99 -38.55 -14.51
C PHE A 381 2.84 -38.46 -15.51
N PRO A 382 1.57 -38.64 -15.07
CA PRO A 382 0.41 -38.37 -15.91
C PRO A 382 0.30 -36.87 -16.26
N PHE A 383 -0.38 -36.57 -17.36
CA PHE A 383 -0.78 -35.20 -17.67
C PHE A 383 -1.67 -34.61 -16.56
N GLY A 384 -1.52 -33.32 -16.30
CA GLY A 384 -2.25 -32.59 -15.26
C GLY A 384 -1.38 -32.18 -14.08
N MET A 385 -2.04 -31.90 -12.96
CA MET A 385 -1.38 -31.51 -11.71
C MET A 385 -0.84 -32.75 -10.99
N ASN A 386 0.43 -32.69 -10.61
CA ASN A 386 1.16 -33.74 -9.91
C ASN A 386 1.77 -33.18 -8.62
N THR A 387 2.12 -34.06 -7.68
CA THR A 387 2.79 -33.67 -6.44
C THR A 387 3.86 -34.69 -6.09
N ILE A 388 5.03 -34.20 -5.71
CA ILE A 388 6.15 -35.00 -5.19
C ILE A 388 6.41 -34.61 -3.74
N GLU A 389 6.60 -35.60 -2.88
CA GLU A 389 7.05 -35.44 -1.51
C GLU A 389 8.54 -35.83 -1.40
N PHE A 390 9.34 -34.89 -0.90
CA PHE A 390 10.75 -35.08 -0.59
C PHE A 390 10.94 -35.32 0.90
N THR A 391 11.73 -36.34 1.26
CA THR A 391 12.06 -36.65 2.66
C THR A 391 13.53 -37.05 2.84
N GLY A 392 14.00 -37.10 4.08
CA GLY A 392 15.33 -37.57 4.45
C GLY A 392 16.26 -36.43 4.86
N TYR A 393 17.23 -36.08 4.00
CA TYR A 393 18.15 -34.97 4.30
C TYR A 393 17.40 -33.63 4.46
N PHE A 394 16.43 -33.38 3.59
CA PHE A 394 15.51 -32.26 3.66
C PHE A 394 14.08 -32.73 3.40
N ASP A 395 13.11 -32.00 3.93
CA ASP A 395 11.68 -32.26 3.73
C ASP A 395 11.09 -31.13 2.89
N ASN A 396 10.37 -31.49 1.83
CA ASN A 396 9.69 -30.54 0.97
C ASN A 396 8.51 -31.23 0.28
N ARG A 397 7.51 -30.45 -0.14
CA ARG A 397 6.39 -30.93 -0.95
C ARG A 397 6.18 -29.97 -2.10
N LEU A 398 6.26 -30.49 -3.31
CA LEU A 398 6.21 -29.70 -4.54
C LEU A 398 5.00 -30.13 -5.37
N THR A 399 4.19 -29.16 -5.78
CA THR A 399 3.12 -29.38 -6.76
C THR A 399 3.54 -28.76 -8.09
N PHE A 400 3.44 -29.51 -9.18
CA PHE A 400 3.86 -29.09 -10.51
C PHE A 400 2.87 -29.60 -11.57
N TYR A 401 2.97 -29.06 -12.79
CA TYR A 401 2.09 -29.41 -13.89
C TYR A 401 2.84 -30.21 -14.97
N VAL A 402 2.12 -31.10 -15.66
CA VAL A 402 2.60 -31.81 -16.84
C VAL A 402 1.59 -31.65 -17.99
N GLY A 403 2.00 -31.07 -19.10
CA GLY A 403 1.16 -30.84 -20.29
C GLY A 403 1.67 -29.72 -21.17
N ASP A 404 1.01 -29.47 -22.29
CA ASP A 404 1.45 -28.45 -23.25
C ASP A 404 1.16 -27.01 -22.75
N ILE A 405 0.08 -26.84 -21.99
CA ILE A 405 -0.40 -25.53 -21.51
C ILE A 405 -0.82 -25.67 -20.05
N LEU A 406 -0.15 -24.93 -19.15
CA LEU A 406 -0.59 -24.76 -17.77
C LEU A 406 -1.88 -23.91 -17.76
N PRO A 407 -2.99 -24.39 -17.18
CA PRO A 407 -4.22 -23.62 -17.11
C PRO A 407 -4.07 -22.39 -16.23
N SER A 408 -4.91 -21.38 -16.52
CA SER A 408 -5.08 -20.21 -15.67
C SER A 408 -5.36 -20.61 -14.23
N HIS A 409 -4.70 -19.93 -13.29
CA HIS A 409 -4.90 -20.08 -11.87
C HIS A 409 -4.97 -18.72 -11.19
N TYR A 410 -5.35 -18.73 -9.92
CA TYR A 410 -5.58 -17.52 -9.16
C TYR A 410 -4.32 -17.10 -8.41
N GLU A 411 -3.99 -15.80 -8.45
CA GLU A 411 -2.85 -15.25 -7.72
C GLU A 411 -3.25 -14.04 -6.89
N PHE A 412 -2.53 -13.87 -5.78
CA PHE A 412 -2.60 -12.66 -4.97
C PHE A 412 -1.67 -11.60 -5.54
N LEU A 413 -2.22 -10.41 -5.71
CA LEU A 413 -1.42 -9.27 -6.11
C LEU A 413 -0.82 -8.63 -4.86
N GLY A 414 0.48 -8.82 -4.65
CA GLY A 414 1.36 -8.12 -3.72
C GLY A 414 1.55 -6.65 -4.09
N ASN A 415 0.45 -5.93 -4.29
CA ASN A 415 0.44 -4.50 -4.56
C ASN A 415 -0.46 -3.77 -3.56
N LEU A 416 -0.35 -2.45 -3.53
CA LEU A 416 -1.15 -1.59 -2.65
C LEU A 416 -2.31 -0.93 -3.42
N TYR A 417 -2.72 -1.47 -4.58
CA TYR A 417 -3.74 -0.83 -5.41
C TYR A 417 -5.10 -0.77 -4.74
N ASN A 418 -5.46 -1.72 -3.88
CA ASN A 418 -6.75 -1.65 -3.20
C ASN A 418 -6.86 -0.42 -2.30
N LEU A 419 -5.75 0.03 -1.71
CA LEU A 419 -5.74 1.31 -1.01
C LEU A 419 -6.08 2.46 -1.98
N PHE A 420 -5.52 2.46 -3.19
CA PHE A 420 -5.78 3.49 -4.21
C PHE A 420 -7.24 3.50 -4.70
N PHE A 421 -7.74 2.34 -5.14
CA PHE A 421 -9.09 2.21 -5.70
C PHE A 421 -10.19 2.43 -4.66
N SER A 422 -9.90 2.14 -3.38
CA SER A 422 -10.88 2.29 -2.31
C SER A 422 -10.95 3.71 -1.76
N VAL A 423 -9.81 4.40 -1.66
CA VAL A 423 -9.75 5.72 -1.03
C VAL A 423 -10.52 6.77 -1.82
N HIS A 424 -10.41 6.78 -3.15
CA HIS A 424 -11.04 7.81 -3.97
C HIS A 424 -12.59 7.79 -3.91
N PRO A 425 -13.28 6.66 -4.16
CA PRO A 425 -14.73 6.61 -4.04
C PRO A 425 -15.23 6.95 -2.64
N ILE A 426 -14.55 6.48 -1.59
CA ILE A 426 -14.91 6.78 -0.20
C ILE A 426 -14.72 8.27 0.11
N PHE A 427 -13.62 8.86 -0.33
CA PHE A 427 -13.36 10.29 -0.19
C PHE A 427 -14.43 11.12 -0.89
N ILE A 428 -14.78 10.78 -2.14
CA ILE A 428 -15.85 11.45 -2.91
C ILE A 428 -17.20 11.33 -2.18
N LEU A 429 -17.54 10.14 -1.68
CA LEU A 429 -18.80 9.90 -0.97
C LEU A 429 -18.91 10.75 0.30
N LEU A 430 -17.83 10.86 1.07
CA LEU A 430 -17.78 11.72 2.26
C LEU A 430 -17.80 13.19 1.89
N MET A 431 -17.05 13.58 0.85
CA MET A 431 -17.04 14.94 0.32
C MET A 431 -18.46 15.39 -0.04
N ILE A 432 -19.20 14.60 -0.82
CA ILE A 432 -20.60 14.87 -1.18
C ILE A 432 -21.49 14.96 0.07
N SER A 433 -21.32 14.05 1.02
CA SER A 433 -22.08 14.03 2.27
C SER A 433 -21.86 15.31 3.09
N PHE A 434 -20.61 15.73 3.25
CA PHE A 434 -20.25 16.90 4.04
C PHE A 434 -20.52 18.23 3.34
N ILE A 435 -20.36 18.29 2.01
CA ILE A 435 -20.85 19.42 1.21
C ILE A 435 -22.35 19.58 1.44
N THR A 436 -23.11 18.48 1.37
CA THR A 436 -24.56 18.49 1.63
C THR A 436 -24.85 18.96 3.05
N ILE A 437 -24.15 18.47 4.07
CA ILE A 437 -24.42 18.85 5.47
C ILE A 437 -24.10 20.32 5.74
N THR A 438 -22.96 20.81 5.24
CA THR A 438 -22.43 22.12 5.64
C THR A 438 -22.79 23.26 4.70
N PHE A 439 -23.38 22.98 3.52
CA PHE A 439 -23.71 24.01 2.55
C PHE A 439 -24.48 25.16 3.22
N PRO A 440 -23.96 26.41 3.18
CA PRO A 440 -24.30 27.44 4.15
C PRO A 440 -25.70 28.04 3.97
N ILE A 441 -26.27 27.89 2.77
CA ILE A 441 -27.58 28.43 2.43
C ILE A 441 -28.61 27.30 2.49
N PRO A 442 -29.67 27.40 3.32
CA PRO A 442 -30.70 26.36 3.43
C PRO A 442 -31.75 26.52 2.32
N PHE A 443 -31.33 26.48 1.05
CA PHE A 443 -32.22 26.71 -0.09
C PHE A 443 -33.38 25.71 -0.14
N GLU A 444 -33.17 24.50 0.38
CA GLU A 444 -34.16 23.45 0.45
C GLU A 444 -35.37 23.86 1.32
N LEU A 445 -35.16 24.72 2.32
CA LEU A 445 -36.24 25.19 3.19
C LEU A 445 -37.11 26.27 2.55
N LYS A 446 -36.76 26.78 1.36
CA LYS A 446 -37.63 27.66 0.57
C LYS A 446 -38.81 26.91 -0.06
N TYR A 447 -38.72 25.58 -0.18
CA TYR A 447 -39.75 24.76 -0.80
C TYR A 447 -40.60 24.10 0.28
N GLU A 448 -41.89 24.44 0.35
CA GLU A 448 -42.80 23.97 1.41
C GLU A 448 -42.87 22.44 1.55
N ARG A 449 -42.73 21.69 0.44
CA ARG A 449 -42.67 20.22 0.50
C ARG A 449 -41.43 19.71 1.25
N ILE A 450 -40.26 20.30 0.99
CA ILE A 450 -39.02 19.90 1.63
C ILE A 450 -38.98 20.42 3.07
N LYS A 451 -39.51 21.62 3.33
CA LYS A 451 -39.66 22.16 4.68
C LYS A 451 -40.53 21.25 5.56
N ARG A 452 -41.69 20.81 5.07
CA ARG A 452 -42.52 19.80 5.76
C ARG A 452 -41.78 18.49 5.97
N PHE A 453 -41.11 17.98 4.95
CA PHE A 453 -40.30 16.77 5.09
C PHE A 453 -39.19 16.90 6.14
N ALA A 454 -38.45 18.01 6.14
CA ALA A 454 -37.42 18.30 7.13
C ALA A 454 -38.01 18.39 8.54
N HIS A 455 -39.16 19.05 8.67
CA HIS A 455 -39.92 19.14 9.92
C HIS A 455 -40.30 17.75 10.42
N ASP A 456 -40.92 16.91 9.59
CA ASP A 456 -41.33 15.54 9.95
C ASP A 456 -40.15 14.71 10.45
N LYS A 457 -39.01 14.79 9.75
CA LYS A 457 -37.79 14.06 10.14
C LYS A 457 -37.17 14.59 11.43
N LEU A 458 -37.17 15.90 11.66
CA LEU A 458 -36.72 16.47 12.93
C LEU A 458 -37.68 16.08 14.06
N THR A 459 -39.00 16.18 13.86
CA THR A 459 -40.03 15.79 14.83
C THR A 459 -39.97 14.29 15.17
N TRP A 460 -39.61 13.43 14.22
CA TRP A 460 -39.34 12.01 14.47
C TRP A 460 -38.23 11.79 15.50
N ILE A 461 -37.20 12.64 15.54
CA ILE A 461 -36.12 12.57 16.55
C ILE A 461 -36.64 12.93 17.95
N PHE A 462 -37.66 13.78 18.07
CA PHE A 462 -38.22 14.15 19.36
C PHE A 462 -39.26 13.11 19.83
N ASN A 463 -40.31 12.84 19.03
CA ASN A 463 -41.48 12.08 19.51
C ASN A 463 -42.12 11.11 18.52
N GLY A 464 -41.69 11.02 17.25
CA GLY A 464 -42.48 10.31 16.23
C GLY A 464 -42.51 8.78 16.39
N HIS A 465 -43.65 8.11 16.27
CA HIS A 465 -43.65 6.64 16.09
C HIS A 465 -43.11 6.28 14.70
N SER A 466 -42.38 5.18 14.55
CA SER A 466 -41.87 4.73 13.24
C SER A 466 -41.84 3.23 13.13
N THR A 467 -42.07 2.71 11.93
CA THR A 467 -41.81 1.31 11.60
C THR A 467 -40.30 1.02 11.61
N VAL A 468 -39.91 -0.25 11.67
CA VAL A 468 -38.49 -0.67 11.58
C VAL A 468 -37.85 -0.17 10.28
N LEU A 469 -38.55 -0.28 9.15
CA LEU A 469 -38.06 0.20 7.86
C LEU A 469 -37.84 1.72 7.86
N GLN A 470 -38.79 2.49 8.39
CA GLN A 470 -38.63 3.94 8.51
C GLN A 470 -37.47 4.32 9.43
N PHE A 471 -37.27 3.58 10.53
CA PHE A 471 -36.13 3.76 11.41
C PHE A 471 -34.81 3.55 10.66
N ILE A 472 -34.67 2.44 9.92
CA ILE A 472 -33.48 2.15 9.12
C ILE A 472 -33.23 3.25 8.10
N LEU A 473 -34.23 3.60 7.28
CA LEU A 473 -34.12 4.63 6.25
C LEU A 473 -33.72 5.99 6.82
N ASN A 474 -34.28 6.37 7.98
CA ASN A 474 -33.92 7.61 8.65
C ASN A 474 -32.48 7.59 9.19
N CYS A 475 -31.98 6.43 9.58
CA CYS A 475 -30.63 6.29 10.14
C CYS A 475 -29.52 6.19 9.08
N THR A 476 -29.81 5.55 7.95
CA THR A 476 -28.84 5.33 6.87
C THR A 476 -28.96 6.38 5.76
N ILE A 477 -30.08 6.41 5.05
CA ILE A 477 -30.24 7.23 3.83
C ILE A 477 -30.46 8.70 4.18
N PHE A 478 -31.36 8.99 5.12
CA PHE A 478 -31.69 10.36 5.50
C PHE A 478 -30.82 10.91 6.64
N GLY A 479 -29.91 10.11 7.20
CA GLY A 479 -29.02 10.52 8.28
C GLY A 479 -28.24 11.81 7.98
N PRO A 480 -27.54 11.91 6.83
CA PRO A 480 -26.85 13.14 6.43
C PRO A 480 -27.78 14.36 6.36
N LEU A 481 -29.00 14.21 5.84
CA LEU A 481 -29.98 15.31 5.77
C LEU A 481 -30.49 15.73 7.15
N ILE A 482 -30.67 14.77 8.06
CA ILE A 482 -31.03 15.05 9.45
C ILE A 482 -29.91 15.83 10.14
N VAL A 483 -28.64 15.46 9.94
CA VAL A 483 -27.48 16.25 10.42
C VAL A 483 -27.51 17.65 9.79
N ARG A 484 -27.72 17.77 8.48
CA ARG A 484 -27.84 19.05 7.76
C ARG A 484 -28.88 19.97 8.38
N TRP A 485 -30.11 19.51 8.59
CA TRP A 485 -31.18 20.37 9.10
C TRP A 485 -30.96 20.82 10.54
N ARG A 486 -30.24 20.03 11.35
CA ARG A 486 -29.75 20.48 12.67
C ARG A 486 -28.65 21.53 12.51
N PHE A 487 -27.69 21.27 11.63
CA PHE A 487 -26.57 22.16 11.34
C PHE A 487 -27.01 23.52 10.77
N ASN A 488 -28.10 23.57 10.01
CA ASN A 488 -28.68 24.81 9.47
C ASN A 488 -29.15 25.81 10.54
N ARG A 489 -29.24 25.39 11.81
CA ARG A 489 -29.57 26.27 12.96
C ARG A 489 -28.36 27.05 13.48
N MET A 490 -27.15 26.72 13.01
CA MET A 490 -25.93 27.45 13.34
C MET A 490 -25.92 28.83 12.67
N PRO A 491 -25.24 29.84 13.24
CA PRO A 491 -25.04 31.12 12.58
C PRO A 491 -24.38 30.96 11.22
N LEU A 492 -24.68 31.89 10.30
CA LEU A 492 -24.16 31.85 8.94
C LEU A 492 -22.63 31.77 8.89
N TYR A 493 -21.91 32.53 9.74
CA TYR A 493 -20.45 32.51 9.75
C TYR A 493 -19.88 31.13 10.10
N VAL A 494 -20.47 30.41 11.06
CA VAL A 494 -20.04 29.05 11.41
C VAL A 494 -20.27 28.11 10.24
N ARG A 495 -21.42 28.22 9.58
CA ARG A 495 -21.76 27.38 8.42
C ARG A 495 -20.82 27.64 7.23
N VAL A 496 -20.56 28.91 6.92
CA VAL A 496 -19.61 29.30 5.87
C VAL A 496 -18.20 28.78 6.18
N THR A 497 -17.71 28.96 7.42
CA THR A 497 -16.39 28.46 7.80
C THR A 497 -16.30 26.93 7.65
N MET A 498 -17.26 26.17 8.21
CA MET A 498 -17.27 24.71 8.09
C MET A 498 -17.38 24.23 6.64
N PHE A 499 -18.14 24.94 5.81
CA PHE A 499 -18.22 24.65 4.38
C PHE A 499 -16.87 24.87 3.68
N LEU A 500 -16.16 25.95 3.99
CA LEU A 500 -14.83 26.23 3.43
C LEU A 500 -13.76 25.22 3.89
N VAL A 501 -13.85 24.74 5.13
CA VAL A 501 -12.92 23.74 5.69
C VAL A 501 -12.88 22.47 4.84
N ILE A 502 -14.03 22.03 4.34
CA ILE A 502 -14.12 20.85 3.47
C ILE A 502 -13.24 20.99 2.22
N PHE A 503 -13.04 22.22 1.74
CA PHE A 503 -12.22 22.50 0.56
C PHE A 503 -10.75 22.79 0.89
N LEU A 504 -10.37 22.87 2.17
CA LEU A 504 -8.98 23.18 2.55
C LEU A 504 -7.96 22.20 1.95
N PRO A 505 -8.19 20.87 1.86
CA PRO A 505 -7.23 19.97 1.22
C PRO A 505 -6.93 20.26 -0.26
N TYR A 506 -7.81 21.00 -0.95
CA TYR A 506 -7.61 21.40 -2.35
C TYR A 506 -6.80 22.69 -2.51
N VAL A 507 -6.75 23.54 -1.48
CA VAL A 507 -6.11 24.86 -1.53
C VAL A 507 -4.86 24.95 -0.66
N CYS A 508 -4.81 24.19 0.43
CA CYS A 508 -3.70 24.18 1.36
C CYS A 508 -2.81 22.95 1.14
N PRO A 509 -1.49 23.09 1.35
CA PRO A 509 -0.61 21.93 1.37
C PRO A 509 -1.02 21.02 2.54
N VAL A 510 -1.20 19.75 2.23
CA VAL A 510 -1.46 18.70 3.21
C VAL A 510 -0.20 18.43 4.02
N VAL A 511 0.96 18.46 3.37
CA VAL A 511 2.29 18.39 4.01
C VAL A 511 3.17 19.45 3.42
N VAL A 512 3.90 20.16 4.27
CA VAL A 512 5.05 20.98 3.88
C VAL A 512 6.28 20.23 4.35
N GLN A 513 7.28 20.06 3.50
CA GLN A 513 8.52 19.36 3.84
C GLN A 513 9.73 20.03 3.22
N THR A 514 10.93 19.61 3.64
CA THR A 514 12.16 20.01 2.96
C THR A 514 12.96 18.79 2.55
N ILE A 515 13.51 18.79 1.34
CA ILE A 515 14.44 17.78 0.85
C ILE A 515 15.79 18.44 0.60
N ASP A 516 16.80 18.04 1.36
CA ASP A 516 18.14 18.64 1.31
C ASP A 516 18.12 20.19 1.42
N GLY A 517 17.24 20.70 2.28
CA GLY A 517 17.05 22.15 2.49
C GLY A 517 16.09 22.83 1.51
N HIS A 518 15.68 22.18 0.42
CA HIS A 518 14.74 22.74 -0.55
C HIS A 518 13.30 22.48 -0.12
N LEU A 519 12.42 23.48 -0.24
CA LEU A 519 11.01 23.35 0.14
C LEU A 519 10.25 22.50 -0.88
N GLY A 520 9.43 21.56 -0.39
CA GLY A 520 8.47 20.81 -1.17
C GLY A 520 7.13 20.74 -0.45
N ILE A 521 6.06 20.51 -1.21
CA ILE A 521 4.71 20.39 -0.67
C ILE A 521 4.01 19.14 -1.20
N LEU A 522 3.22 18.50 -0.35
CA LEU A 522 2.23 17.51 -0.76
C LEU A 522 0.86 18.17 -0.76
N THR A 523 0.14 18.01 -1.85
CA THR A 523 -1.26 18.43 -1.98
C THR A 523 -2.13 17.23 -2.33
N ILE A 524 -3.44 17.41 -2.43
CA ILE A 524 -4.33 16.37 -2.96
C ILE A 524 -3.99 15.95 -4.40
N TYR A 525 -3.31 16.81 -5.17
CA TYR A 525 -2.98 16.56 -6.58
C TYR A 525 -1.63 15.85 -6.78
N GLY A 526 -0.85 15.68 -5.72
CA GLY A 526 0.49 15.13 -5.81
C GLY A 526 1.52 15.92 -5.02
N TYR A 527 2.75 15.48 -5.18
CA TYR A 527 3.95 15.99 -4.57
C TYR A 527 4.65 16.99 -5.50
N TYR A 528 4.89 18.21 -5.01
CA TYR A 528 5.55 19.28 -5.74
C TYR A 528 6.91 19.57 -5.12
N ASN A 529 7.99 19.32 -5.87
CA ASN A 529 9.36 19.66 -5.47
C ASN A 529 10.26 19.81 -6.69
N GLY A 530 11.25 20.70 -6.60
CA GLY A 530 12.24 20.92 -7.66
C GLY A 530 11.64 21.36 -9.00
N GLY A 531 10.44 21.98 -9.00
CA GLY A 531 9.72 22.34 -10.22
C GLY A 531 8.96 21.19 -10.89
N HIS A 532 8.93 20.02 -10.27
CA HIS A 532 8.21 18.85 -10.76
C HIS A 532 6.98 18.54 -9.90
N ASN A 533 5.91 18.08 -10.54
CA ASN A 533 4.75 17.51 -9.87
C ASN A 533 4.72 16.00 -10.11
N THR A 534 4.80 15.23 -9.04
CA THR A 534 4.69 13.78 -9.05
C THR A 534 3.34 13.41 -8.44
N PRO A 535 2.41 12.82 -9.20
CA PRO A 535 1.15 12.34 -8.62
C PRO A 535 1.43 11.43 -7.42
N THR A 536 0.55 11.39 -6.43
CA THR A 536 0.69 10.43 -5.32
C THR A 536 -0.65 10.19 -4.65
N ILE A 537 -0.83 8.98 -4.15
CA ILE A 537 -2.07 8.53 -3.53
C ILE A 537 -2.26 9.08 -2.11
N TRP A 538 -1.17 9.57 -1.50
CA TRP A 538 -1.16 10.01 -0.12
C TRP A 538 -1.83 11.35 0.11
N GLY A 539 -1.84 12.22 -0.90
CA GLY A 539 -2.65 13.45 -0.85
C GLY A 539 -4.13 13.15 -0.58
N PRO A 540 -4.78 12.31 -1.43
CA PRO A 540 -6.13 11.82 -1.19
C PRO A 540 -6.31 11.07 0.14
N ILE A 541 -5.40 10.19 0.55
CA ILE A 541 -5.49 9.46 1.82
C ILE A 541 -5.50 10.42 3.02
N PHE A 542 -4.57 11.37 3.04
CA PHE A 542 -4.48 12.35 4.13
C PHE A 542 -5.71 13.27 4.13
N SER A 543 -6.21 13.63 2.95
CA SER A 543 -7.47 14.38 2.81
C SER A 543 -8.66 13.59 3.36
N LEU A 544 -8.69 12.27 3.12
CA LEU A 544 -9.70 11.36 3.68
C LEU A 544 -9.61 11.31 5.21
N ILE A 545 -8.41 11.20 5.78
CA ILE A 545 -8.18 11.23 7.24
C ILE A 545 -8.67 12.56 7.83
N HIS A 546 -8.38 13.69 7.20
CA HIS A 546 -8.90 15.00 7.60
C HIS A 546 -10.44 15.02 7.60
N MET A 547 -11.08 14.50 6.54
CA MET A 547 -12.54 14.41 6.49
C MET A 547 -13.13 13.53 7.61
N TRP A 548 -12.53 12.36 7.88
CA TRP A 548 -12.99 11.40 8.90
C TRP A 548 -12.79 11.89 10.33
N PHE A 549 -11.60 12.38 10.66
CA PHE A 549 -11.21 12.55 12.06
C PHE A 549 -11.24 14.01 12.52
N GLU A 550 -11.42 14.96 11.60
CA GLU A 550 -11.54 16.37 11.93
C GLU A 550 -12.88 16.95 11.48
N VAL A 551 -13.19 16.90 10.18
CA VAL A 551 -14.40 17.53 9.65
C VAL A 551 -15.65 16.84 10.17
N ALA A 552 -15.71 15.51 10.13
CA ALA A 552 -16.87 14.76 10.58
C ALA A 552 -17.20 14.97 12.06
N PRO A 553 -16.25 14.81 13.01
CA PRO A 553 -16.53 14.97 14.43
C PRO A 553 -16.90 16.40 14.79
N ILE A 554 -16.22 17.41 14.22
CA ILE A 554 -16.56 18.81 14.46
C ILE A 554 -17.93 19.16 13.87
N THR A 555 -18.27 18.68 12.67
CA THR A 555 -19.57 18.93 12.05
C THR A 555 -20.71 18.28 12.83
N ILE A 556 -20.55 17.02 13.23
CA ILE A 556 -21.54 16.28 14.02
C ILE A 556 -21.74 16.97 15.38
N PHE A 557 -20.66 17.29 16.08
CA PHE A 557 -20.70 18.02 17.35
C PHE A 557 -21.36 19.39 17.23
N SER A 558 -21.04 20.13 16.16
CA SER A 558 -21.68 21.41 15.84
C SER A 558 -23.18 21.27 15.63
N SER A 559 -23.62 20.25 14.88
CA SER A 559 -25.04 19.99 14.65
C SER A 559 -25.80 19.70 15.94
N MET A 560 -25.15 19.07 16.92
CA MET A 560 -25.73 18.77 18.23
C MET A 560 -25.77 20.00 19.15
N LEU A 561 -24.72 20.83 19.14
CA LEU A 561 -24.73 22.13 19.82
C LEU A 561 -25.87 23.05 19.34
N ALA A 562 -26.30 22.87 18.09
CA ALA A 562 -27.40 23.62 17.48
C ALA A 562 -28.79 23.17 17.97
N LEU A 563 -28.92 21.98 18.57
CA LEU A 563 -30.21 21.43 19.02
C LEU A 563 -30.58 21.81 20.45
N SER A 564 -29.61 21.91 21.36
CA SER A 564 -29.91 22.04 22.78
C SER A 564 -29.39 23.33 23.40
N SER A 565 -30.26 24.01 24.14
CA SER A 565 -29.91 25.11 25.03
C SER A 565 -29.24 24.61 26.32
N TYR A 566 -29.45 23.34 26.68
CA TYR A 566 -28.90 22.67 27.87
C TYR A 566 -28.11 21.41 27.49
N TRP A 567 -27.15 21.04 28.33
CA TRP A 567 -26.40 19.80 28.18
C TRP A 567 -27.33 18.62 28.46
N THR A 568 -27.48 17.71 27.50
CA THR A 568 -28.14 16.42 27.71
C THR A 568 -27.08 15.34 27.90
N ASN A 569 -27.42 14.23 28.55
CA ASN A 569 -26.46 13.12 28.73
C ASN A 569 -25.93 12.57 27.39
N TRP A 570 -26.70 12.71 26.31
CA TRP A 570 -26.31 12.31 24.96
C TRP A 570 -25.15 13.14 24.39
N PHE A 571 -24.97 14.38 24.88
CA PHE A 571 -23.85 15.23 24.50
C PHE A 571 -22.49 14.61 24.86
N ILE A 572 -22.45 13.75 25.88
CA ILE A 572 -21.24 13.02 26.26
C ILE A 572 -20.76 12.15 25.09
N LEU A 573 -21.68 11.51 24.35
CA LEU A 573 -21.30 10.67 23.21
C LEU A 573 -20.72 11.50 22.06
N ASP A 574 -21.32 12.65 21.75
CA ASP A 574 -20.81 13.54 20.69
C ASP A 574 -19.47 14.16 21.08
N PHE A 575 -19.31 14.52 22.36
CA PHE A 575 -18.04 14.99 22.90
C PHE A 575 -16.96 13.90 22.87
N MET A 576 -17.31 12.66 23.23
CA MET A 576 -16.40 11.51 23.12
C MET A 576 -16.01 11.26 21.65
N PHE A 577 -16.95 11.37 20.72
CA PHE A 577 -16.67 11.22 19.30
C PHE A 577 -15.75 12.33 18.77
N LEU A 578 -16.01 13.60 19.15
CA LEU A 578 -15.13 14.73 18.87
C LEU A 578 -13.72 14.49 19.44
N PHE A 579 -13.62 14.13 20.73
CA PHE A 579 -12.36 13.90 21.41
C PHE A 579 -11.57 12.74 20.77
N LEU A 580 -12.24 11.64 20.44
CA LEU A 580 -11.63 10.51 19.74
C LEU A 580 -11.11 10.93 18.37
N GLY A 581 -11.93 11.64 17.59
CA GLY A 581 -11.53 12.17 16.28
C GLY A 581 -10.28 13.03 16.35
N LEU A 582 -10.28 14.03 17.24
CA LEU A 582 -9.12 14.89 17.45
C LEU A 582 -7.90 14.13 17.97
N THR A 583 -8.08 13.16 18.86
CA THR A 583 -6.98 12.31 19.34
C THR A 583 -6.36 11.51 18.20
N VAL A 584 -7.18 10.93 17.32
CA VAL A 584 -6.70 10.23 16.13
C VAL A 584 -6.01 11.20 15.17
N CYS A 585 -6.55 12.40 14.96
CA CYS A 585 -5.97 13.44 14.10
C CYS A 585 -4.59 13.91 14.59
N PHE A 586 -4.47 14.26 15.88
CA PHE A 586 -3.20 14.66 16.49
C PHE A 586 -2.22 13.48 16.57
N GLY A 587 -2.70 12.29 16.90
CA GLY A 587 -1.89 11.07 16.90
C GLY A 587 -1.34 10.75 15.51
N PHE A 588 -2.17 10.87 14.46
CA PHE A 588 -1.75 10.72 13.07
C PHE A 588 -0.67 11.73 12.70
N THR A 589 -0.84 12.99 13.09
CA THR A 589 0.16 14.04 12.86
C THR A 589 1.49 13.71 13.55
N TYR A 590 1.42 13.31 14.82
CA TYR A 590 2.58 13.01 15.65
C TYR A 590 3.33 11.75 15.22
N PHE A 591 2.63 10.69 14.82
CA PHE A 591 3.23 9.37 14.51
C PHE A 591 3.45 9.12 13.02
N LYS A 592 2.63 9.68 12.13
CA LYS A 592 2.68 9.42 10.69
C LYS A 592 3.13 10.62 9.89
N LEU A 593 2.57 11.79 10.14
CA LEU A 593 3.00 12.98 9.39
C LEU A 593 4.45 13.37 9.69
N SER A 594 4.91 13.11 10.92
CA SER A 594 6.31 13.27 11.30
C SER A 594 7.29 12.40 10.51
N GLU A 595 6.86 11.23 10.02
CA GLU A 595 7.69 10.38 9.16
C GLU A 595 7.98 11.08 7.82
N ALA A 596 6.99 11.80 7.28
CA ALA A 596 7.09 12.51 6.00
C ALA A 596 7.72 13.91 6.11
N THR A 597 7.67 14.58 7.27
CA THR A 597 8.17 15.96 7.41
C THR A 597 8.86 16.28 8.73
N LYS A 598 9.57 17.41 8.76
CA LYS A 598 10.24 17.94 9.95
C LYS A 598 9.22 18.35 11.02
N ILE A 599 9.68 18.30 12.28
CA ILE A 599 8.87 18.65 13.46
C ILE A 599 8.15 19.98 13.33
N VAL A 600 8.86 21.01 12.88
CA VAL A 600 8.28 22.34 12.75
C VAL A 600 7.06 22.36 11.82
N PHE A 601 7.08 21.60 10.71
CA PHE A 601 6.03 21.64 9.70
C PHE A 601 4.80 20.82 10.06
N TRP A 602 4.98 19.68 10.73
CA TRP A 602 3.80 18.93 11.20
C TRP A 602 3.17 19.61 12.43
N ALA A 603 3.97 20.21 13.32
CA ALA A 603 3.45 20.94 14.48
C ALA A 603 2.67 22.21 14.07
N SER A 604 3.01 22.81 12.93
CA SER A 604 2.30 23.95 12.36
C SER A 604 1.39 23.56 11.19
N ASN A 605 0.99 22.29 11.07
CA ASN A 605 0.23 21.84 9.92
C ASN A 605 -1.14 22.55 9.83
N PRO A 606 -1.47 23.20 8.70
CA PRO A 606 -2.69 23.98 8.60
C PRO A 606 -3.95 23.13 8.73
N LEU A 607 -3.95 21.91 8.16
CA LEU A 607 -5.09 21.00 8.21
C LEU A 607 -5.19 20.36 9.59
N PHE A 608 -4.20 19.57 10.00
CA PHE A 608 -4.36 18.68 11.15
C PHE A 608 -4.13 19.32 12.53
N VAL A 609 -3.61 20.55 12.60
CA VAL A 609 -3.33 21.23 13.88
C VAL A 609 -4.05 22.57 13.98
N LEU A 610 -3.83 23.47 13.02
CA LEU A 610 -4.36 24.84 13.14
C LEU A 610 -5.87 24.90 12.91
N CYS A 611 -6.37 24.21 11.88
CA CYS A 611 -7.80 24.15 11.57
C CYS A 611 -8.65 23.59 12.73
N PRO A 612 -8.37 22.42 13.35
CA PRO A 612 -9.19 21.92 14.43
C PRO A 612 -9.22 22.87 15.63
N ILE A 613 -8.08 23.48 15.99
CA ILE A 613 -8.01 24.47 17.07
C ILE A 613 -8.88 25.69 16.75
N ALA A 614 -8.75 26.24 15.54
CA ALA A 614 -9.53 27.41 15.11
C ALA A 614 -11.04 27.11 15.13
N LEU A 615 -11.46 25.93 14.67
CA LEU A 615 -12.86 25.52 14.67
C LEU A 615 -13.42 25.34 16.07
N LEU A 616 -12.68 24.73 16.99
CA LEU A 616 -13.08 24.61 18.39
C LEU A 616 -13.23 25.98 19.06
N LEU A 617 -12.26 26.89 18.85
CA LEU A 617 -12.33 28.26 19.36
C LEU A 617 -13.56 28.99 18.81
N MET A 618 -13.83 28.85 17.51
CA MET A 618 -15.02 29.43 16.87
C MET A 618 -16.31 28.91 17.52
N LEU A 619 -16.43 27.60 17.77
CA LEU A 619 -17.60 27.01 18.41
C LEU A 619 -17.76 27.46 19.87
N VAL A 620 -16.66 27.59 20.61
CA VAL A 620 -16.68 28.11 21.99
C VAL A 620 -17.11 29.57 22.02
N ILE A 621 -16.54 30.42 21.16
CA ILE A 621 -16.88 31.84 21.05
C ILE A 621 -18.36 31.99 20.67
N TRP A 622 -18.81 31.25 19.65
CA TRP A 622 -20.21 31.22 19.25
C TRP A 622 -21.10 30.84 20.44
N ARG A 623 -20.77 29.77 21.16
CA ARG A 623 -21.61 29.28 22.26
C ARG A 623 -21.67 30.26 23.44
N ARG A 624 -20.62 31.06 23.65
CA ARG A 624 -20.53 32.07 24.73
C ARG A 624 -21.24 33.37 24.38
N ILE A 625 -21.12 33.83 23.13
CA ILE A 625 -21.55 35.19 22.73
C ILE A 625 -22.84 35.16 21.90
N GLY A 626 -23.11 34.06 21.19
CA GLY A 626 -24.26 33.93 20.30
C GLY A 626 -25.59 33.96 21.06
N LYS A 627 -26.55 34.75 20.56
CA LYS A 627 -27.95 34.61 20.96
C LYS A 627 -28.39 33.18 20.65
N ARG A 628 -29.01 32.52 21.64
CA ARG A 628 -29.56 31.17 21.46
C ARG A 628 -30.72 31.28 20.47
N PRO A 629 -30.74 30.52 19.36
CA PRO A 629 -31.91 30.45 18.51
C PRO A 629 -33.06 29.90 19.34
N ASP A 630 -34.19 30.61 19.37
CA ASP A 630 -35.38 30.10 20.05
C ASP A 630 -35.98 28.98 19.20
N PHE A 631 -36.41 27.90 19.85
CA PHE A 631 -36.97 26.75 19.13
C PHE A 631 -38.32 27.09 18.48
N SER A 632 -39.00 28.11 19.02
CA SER A 632 -40.26 28.67 18.53
C SER A 632 -40.14 29.26 17.11
N ASP A 633 -38.97 29.80 16.73
CA ASP A 633 -38.73 30.42 15.41
C ASP A 633 -38.85 29.44 14.23
N ILE A 634 -38.95 28.13 14.51
CA ILE A 634 -39.05 27.06 13.50
C ILE A 634 -40.47 26.47 13.44
N VAL A 635 -41.22 26.55 14.54
CA VAL A 635 -42.61 26.08 14.60
C VAL A 635 -43.50 27.23 14.16
N VAL A 636 -43.62 27.43 12.84
CA VAL A 636 -44.74 28.19 12.32
C VAL A 636 -45.98 27.47 12.80
N ASP A 637 -46.77 28.18 13.60
CA ASP A 637 -47.96 27.67 14.26
C ASP A 637 -49.03 27.31 13.23
N HIS A 638 -48.92 26.11 12.64
CA HIS A 638 -49.88 25.59 11.69
C HIS A 638 -51.27 25.39 12.31
N SER A 639 -51.40 25.48 13.65
CA SER A 639 -52.70 25.42 14.32
C SER A 639 -53.59 26.63 14.03
N THR A 640 -53.04 27.72 13.48
CA THR A 640 -53.84 28.94 13.21
C THR A 640 -54.52 29.00 11.85
N ASN A 641 -54.26 28.07 10.92
CA ASN A 641 -54.87 28.09 9.57
C ASN A 641 -55.85 26.94 9.27
N GLU A 642 -55.87 25.85 10.05
CA GLU A 642 -56.90 24.80 9.88
C GLU A 642 -58.25 25.17 10.52
N ASP A 643 -58.25 26.02 11.56
CA ASP A 643 -59.48 26.51 12.20
C ASP A 643 -60.19 27.62 11.38
N LEU A 644 -59.49 28.27 10.44
CA LEU A 644 -60.09 29.26 9.52
C LEU A 644 -60.73 28.61 8.27
N LEU A 645 -60.35 27.38 7.90
CA LEU A 645 -60.93 26.66 6.77
C LEU A 645 -62.09 25.74 7.17
N THR A 646 -62.24 25.43 8.45
CA THR A 646 -63.37 24.63 8.97
C THR A 646 -64.54 25.47 9.50
N SER A 647 -64.36 26.79 9.69
CA SER A 647 -65.43 27.69 10.16
C SER A 647 -66.28 28.35 9.06
N GLU A 648 -65.91 28.25 7.77
CA GLU A 648 -66.71 28.81 6.65
C GLU A 648 -67.59 27.79 5.89
N VAL A 649 -67.56 26.50 6.23
CA VAL A 649 -68.30 25.45 5.46
C VAL A 649 -69.58 24.94 6.17
N CYS A 650 -69.90 25.43 7.36
CA CYS A 650 -71.08 24.99 8.13
C CYS A 650 -72.12 26.09 8.39
N GLN A 651 -72.57 26.81 7.36
CA GLN A 651 -73.87 27.51 7.37
C GLN A 651 -74.53 27.49 5.98
N ILE A 652 -75.11 26.34 5.60
CA ILE A 652 -76.16 26.31 4.57
C ILE A 652 -77.41 25.74 5.23
N ASN A 653 -78.37 26.65 5.49
CA ASN A 653 -79.73 26.33 5.93
C ASN A 653 -80.47 25.48 4.88
N PRO A 654 -81.25 24.47 5.28
CA PRO A 654 -82.22 23.83 4.40
C PRO A 654 -83.58 24.52 4.56
N LEU A 655 -84.07 25.20 3.51
CA LEU A 655 -85.48 25.56 3.38
C LEU A 655 -85.97 25.39 1.93
N VAL A 656 -86.92 24.46 1.79
CA VAL A 656 -88.11 24.48 0.92
C VAL A 656 -87.91 24.32 -0.60
N ASN A 657 -88.10 23.09 -1.10
CA ASN A 657 -89.37 22.63 -1.70
C ASN A 657 -89.38 21.10 -1.82
#